data_AF-A0A8C2C8Z6-F1
#
_entry.id   AF-A0A8C2C8Z6-F1
#
_cell.length_a   1.000
_cell.length_b   1.000
_cell.length_c   1.000
_cell.angle_alpha   90.00
_cell.angle_beta   90.00
_cell.angle_gamma   90.00
#
_symmetry.space_group_name_H-M   'P 1'
#
loop_
_entity.id
_entity.type
_entity.pdbx_description
1 polymer ?
#
loop_
_entity_poly.entity_id
_entity_poly.type
_entity_poly.pdbx_seq_one_letter_code
_entity_poly.pdbx_strand_id
1 'polypeptide(L)'
;MILILVVQLAVGTRTVKQVTHTLSHTHIHTHTHTLTLSHTHSLSHTHTHSLHTHTLTSHTHTHTHTHSDTLAFVLCNLHSCLSIERSRVLLVFRGTVNQIELKLPAASLEDWKRRGFVDYVVLLDWFSCVSDLRLGSTLQSLKDALYKWDSSTILRSEPLVLDGGYDNWLLFYPMYTSNAKVKPPRQQTASTLPPLNFSYPSLEEPEPVSVCEEPADVQLNGRTVDPEPPAEPPAYTPAQQPVKTDAAAPQHTPQVDRSKKPAVKPAATAKLSEEPSVSDGPAAHNGPMVPDRSVKPPLDPSRTLSEEERREIHAETLSLMEKARKEQEQRKRALEERETAERHQANILGHKGEVAEEFSVIMKALWSGQYKMISPQDFKGTICKINNRFSSYEHQDSQELLLFLMDGLHEDLNKADKRRGYKEEDIDHLDDVSAAELAWSKHKLLNESIIVALFQGQFKSTVQCMSCQHKSRTFETFMYLTLEMTCSSKCSLQDCLKLFSKEERLTDSNRFYCSHCKTHRDAIKKMQIWKVPPILLVHLKRFKYDGRWREKLQTLVDFPLDNLDLSQYVIGPKHTLKKYNLYAVSNHYGGLDGGHYTAYCKNPLKQRWFKFDDHEVSDVSASSVRSAAAYIFFYSSL
;
A
#
# COMPACT_ATOMS: atom_id res chain seq x y z
N MET A 1 -32.26 20.77 3.55
CA MET A 1 -32.72 20.44 2.19
C MET A 1 -31.87 21.18 1.17
N ILE A 2 -31.48 20.51 0.09
CA ILE A 2 -30.57 21.03 -0.95
C ILE A 2 -31.33 21.05 -2.29
N LEU A 3 -31.19 22.13 -3.06
CA LEU A 3 -31.65 22.22 -4.46
C LEU A 3 -30.42 22.31 -5.38
N ILE A 4 -30.34 21.43 -6.38
CA ILE A 4 -29.24 21.41 -7.35
C ILE A 4 -29.72 21.99 -8.69
N LEU A 5 -29.09 23.06 -9.15
CA LEU A 5 -29.31 23.69 -10.45
C LEU A 5 -28.20 23.27 -11.41
N VAL A 6 -28.55 22.47 -12.41
CA VAL A 6 -27.63 21.94 -13.43
C VAL A 6 -27.69 22.82 -14.68
N VAL A 7 -26.62 23.56 -14.97
CA VAL A 7 -26.51 24.43 -16.16
C VAL A 7 -25.96 23.61 -17.33
N GLN A 8 -26.67 23.62 -18.46
CA GLN A 8 -26.71 22.48 -19.38
C GLN A 8 -25.38 22.04 -20.01
N LEU A 9 -25.28 20.71 -20.02
CA LEU A 9 -24.25 19.76 -20.44
C LEU A 9 -24.49 19.22 -21.88
N ALA A 10 -25.06 20.02 -22.79
CA ALA A 10 -25.57 19.51 -24.08
C ALA A 10 -24.46 19.05 -25.03
N VAL A 11 -24.48 17.77 -25.41
CA VAL A 11 -23.75 17.24 -26.58
C VAL A 11 -24.54 17.61 -27.83
N GLY A 12 -23.88 18.25 -28.80
CA GLY A 12 -24.51 18.87 -29.97
C GLY A 12 -25.43 17.94 -30.77
N THR A 13 -26.51 18.53 -31.26
CA THR A 13 -27.42 17.96 -32.26
C THR A 13 -26.67 17.73 -33.58
N ARG A 14 -26.30 16.49 -33.89
CA ARG A 14 -26.07 16.07 -35.27
C ARG A 14 -27.37 15.55 -35.85
N THR A 15 -27.98 16.38 -36.70
CA THR A 15 -29.00 15.97 -37.66
C THR A 15 -28.39 14.98 -38.65
N VAL A 16 -28.65 13.68 -38.45
CA VAL A 16 -28.51 12.68 -39.52
C VAL A 16 -29.90 12.34 -40.00
N LYS A 17 -30.21 12.76 -41.23
CA LYS A 17 -31.41 12.33 -41.96
C LYS A 17 -31.31 10.82 -42.24
N GLN A 18 -32.36 10.09 -41.84
CA GLN A 18 -32.89 8.82 -42.37
C GLN A 18 -32.01 7.96 -43.29
N VAL A 19 -31.81 6.70 -42.91
CA VAL A 19 -32.46 5.56 -43.59
C VAL A 19 -32.85 4.52 -42.52
N THR A 20 -34.14 4.25 -42.40
CA THR A 20 -34.75 3.21 -41.58
C THR A 20 -34.55 1.83 -42.20
N HIS A 21 -33.93 0.91 -41.46
CA HIS A 21 -34.24 -0.52 -41.55
C HIS A 21 -34.68 -0.99 -40.16
N THR A 22 -35.95 -1.36 -40.07
CA THR A 22 -36.62 -1.95 -38.91
C THR A 22 -36.17 -3.40 -38.73
N LEU A 23 -35.56 -3.72 -37.58
CA LEU A 23 -35.49 -5.07 -37.05
C LEU A 23 -36.26 -5.07 -35.73
N SER A 24 -37.50 -5.53 -35.78
CA SER A 24 -38.36 -5.76 -34.61
C SER A 24 -38.09 -7.16 -34.05
N HIS A 25 -37.64 -7.26 -32.81
CA HIS A 25 -37.72 -8.50 -32.03
C HIS A 25 -38.87 -8.41 -31.04
N THR A 26 -39.84 -9.31 -31.16
CA THR A 26 -40.93 -9.55 -30.20
C THR A 26 -40.52 -10.67 -29.24
N HIS A 27 -40.61 -10.45 -27.94
CA HIS A 27 -40.54 -11.49 -26.92
C HIS A 27 -41.92 -11.68 -26.29
N ILE A 28 -42.39 -12.93 -26.24
CA ILE A 28 -43.63 -13.34 -25.58
C ILE A 28 -43.25 -14.06 -24.28
N HIS A 29 -43.75 -13.60 -23.14
CA HIS A 29 -43.67 -14.33 -21.87
C HIS A 29 -45.06 -14.81 -21.45
N THR A 30 -45.18 -16.08 -21.11
CA THR A 30 -46.38 -16.72 -20.52
C THR A 30 -46.06 -17.15 -19.09
N HIS A 31 -46.80 -16.63 -18.12
CA HIS A 31 -46.73 -17.09 -16.72
C HIS A 31 -47.98 -17.92 -16.36
N THR A 32 -47.78 -19.03 -15.65
CA THR A 32 -48.84 -19.84 -15.04
C THR A 32 -48.64 -19.84 -13.53
N HIS A 33 -49.64 -19.45 -12.74
CA HIS A 33 -49.61 -19.50 -11.27
C HIS A 33 -50.47 -20.66 -10.76
N THR A 34 -49.94 -21.43 -9.80
CA THR A 34 -50.68 -22.45 -9.04
C THR A 34 -50.72 -22.04 -7.57
N LEU A 35 -51.90 -21.87 -6.99
CA LEU A 35 -52.12 -21.59 -5.57
C LEU A 35 -52.48 -22.89 -4.83
N THR A 36 -51.77 -23.20 -3.74
CA THR A 36 -52.14 -24.28 -2.79
C THR A 36 -52.60 -23.67 -1.46
N LEU A 37 -53.82 -24.00 -1.03
CA LEU A 37 -54.39 -23.66 0.28
C LEU A 37 -54.38 -24.90 1.18
N SER A 38 -54.00 -24.73 2.46
CA SER A 38 -54.06 -25.77 3.50
C SER A 38 -55.17 -25.49 4.50
N HIS A 39 -55.92 -26.52 4.91
CA HIS A 39 -56.87 -26.47 6.03
C HIS A 39 -56.80 -27.76 6.88
N THR A 40 -56.93 -27.63 8.20
CA THR A 40 -57.01 -28.70 9.22
C THR A 40 -58.43 -28.85 9.76
N HIS A 41 -58.88 -30.08 10.05
CA HIS A 41 -60.05 -30.36 10.92
C HIS A 41 -59.97 -31.76 11.58
N SER A 42 -60.65 -31.88 12.74
CA SER A 42 -60.67 -33.02 13.67
C SER A 42 -61.99 -33.83 13.69
N LEU A 43 -61.84 -35.14 13.95
CA LEU A 43 -62.75 -36.18 14.51
C LEU A 43 -63.84 -36.92 13.67
N SER A 44 -63.61 -38.24 13.56
CA SER A 44 -64.47 -39.45 13.71
C SER A 44 -65.77 -39.69 12.88
N HIS A 45 -65.69 -40.53 11.84
CA HIS A 45 -66.39 -41.84 11.67
C HIS A 45 -66.02 -42.53 10.33
N THR A 46 -66.01 -43.87 10.32
CA THR A 46 -65.66 -44.87 9.28
C THR A 46 -66.71 -45.05 8.16
N HIS A 47 -66.49 -45.45 6.88
CA HIS A 47 -65.36 -45.65 5.95
C HIS A 47 -65.99 -45.98 4.55
N THR A 48 -65.53 -45.39 3.43
CA THR A 48 -65.40 -46.01 2.07
C THR A 48 -64.80 -44.98 1.08
N HIS A 49 -63.78 -45.38 0.33
CA HIS A 49 -62.91 -44.52 -0.49
C HIS A 49 -63.59 -43.84 -1.70
N SER A 50 -63.17 -42.60 -1.99
CA SER A 50 -63.47 -41.81 -3.18
C SER A 50 -62.18 -41.51 -3.97
N LEU A 51 -62.27 -41.45 -5.30
CA LEU A 51 -61.22 -40.98 -6.22
C LEU A 51 -61.72 -39.72 -6.95
N HIS A 52 -60.84 -38.72 -7.02
CA HIS A 52 -61.00 -37.34 -7.50
C HIS A 52 -61.32 -37.19 -8.99
N THR A 53 -61.98 -36.07 -9.34
CA THR A 53 -61.82 -35.37 -10.63
C THR A 53 -61.75 -33.85 -10.43
N HIS A 54 -60.69 -33.23 -10.96
CA HIS A 54 -60.47 -31.77 -11.03
C HIS A 54 -60.98 -31.21 -12.36
N THR A 55 -61.46 -29.96 -12.36
CA THR A 55 -61.62 -29.12 -13.57
C THR A 55 -60.81 -27.84 -13.42
N LEU A 56 -59.93 -27.57 -14.39
CA LEU A 56 -59.06 -26.39 -14.51
C LEU A 56 -59.66 -25.39 -15.51
N THR A 57 -59.61 -24.09 -15.19
CA THR A 57 -59.79 -22.99 -16.15
C THR A 57 -58.65 -21.99 -15.98
N SER A 58 -57.99 -21.61 -17.08
CA SER A 58 -56.93 -20.58 -17.14
C SER A 58 -57.35 -19.43 -18.06
N HIS A 59 -56.96 -18.20 -17.73
CA HIS A 59 -57.10 -17.00 -18.57
C HIS A 59 -55.73 -16.36 -18.84
N THR A 60 -55.57 -15.72 -20.00
CA THR A 60 -54.35 -15.02 -20.47
C THR A 60 -54.66 -13.56 -20.82
N HIS A 61 -53.74 -12.64 -20.51
CA HIS A 61 -53.79 -11.23 -20.91
C HIS A 61 -52.49 -10.82 -21.64
N THR A 62 -52.60 -9.82 -22.53
CA THR A 62 -51.49 -9.26 -23.33
C THR A 62 -51.38 -7.76 -23.09
N HIS A 63 -50.17 -7.26 -22.83
CA HIS A 63 -49.88 -5.81 -22.71
C HIS A 63 -49.03 -5.32 -23.88
N THR A 64 -49.30 -4.10 -24.33
CA THR A 64 -48.51 -3.37 -25.34
C THR A 64 -47.96 -2.10 -24.69
N HIS A 65 -46.63 -1.87 -24.75
CA HIS A 65 -46.01 -0.64 -24.26
C HIS A 65 -45.52 0.22 -25.43
N THR A 66 -45.97 1.48 -25.47
CA THR A 66 -45.42 2.57 -26.29
C THR A 66 -44.51 3.44 -25.42
N HIS A 67 -43.22 3.55 -25.76
CA HIS A 67 -42.30 4.49 -25.11
C HIS A 67 -42.26 5.81 -25.89
N SER A 68 -42.61 6.91 -25.23
CA SER A 68 -42.29 8.28 -25.67
C SER A 68 -40.96 8.69 -25.06
N ASP A 69 -39.88 8.66 -25.84
CA ASP A 69 -38.55 9.10 -25.42
C ASP A 69 -38.54 10.62 -25.17
N THR A 70 -38.69 11.00 -23.90
CA THR A 70 -38.35 12.35 -23.44
C THR A 70 -36.96 12.25 -22.82
N LEU A 71 -35.93 12.64 -23.57
CA LEU A 71 -34.54 12.69 -23.14
C LEU A 71 -34.35 13.74 -22.02
N ALA A 72 -34.70 13.37 -20.79
CA ALA A 72 -34.36 14.11 -19.58
C ALA A 72 -33.05 13.56 -19.00
N PHE A 73 -31.94 14.26 -19.27
CA PHE A 73 -30.63 13.94 -18.72
C PHE A 73 -30.34 14.72 -17.44
N VAL A 74 -29.66 14.01 -16.52
CA VAL A 74 -28.82 14.46 -15.41
C VAL A 74 -29.51 14.59 -14.04
N LEU A 75 -29.11 13.70 -13.11
CA LEU A 75 -29.47 13.57 -11.69
C LEU A 75 -30.93 13.16 -11.38
N CYS A 76 -31.40 12.05 -11.94
CA CYS A 76 -32.70 11.49 -11.56
C CYS A 76 -32.54 10.56 -10.35
N ASN A 77 -32.62 11.11 -9.15
CA ASN A 77 -32.99 10.43 -7.89
C ASN A 77 -32.95 11.36 -6.65
N LEU A 78 -32.48 12.61 -6.79
CA LEU A 78 -32.76 13.65 -5.79
C LEU A 78 -34.08 14.34 -6.16
N HIS A 79 -35.02 14.45 -5.23
CA HIS A 79 -36.31 15.15 -5.37
C HIS A 79 -36.19 16.68 -5.59
N SER A 80 -35.00 17.19 -5.97
CA SER A 80 -34.62 18.60 -5.92
C SER A 80 -33.54 18.97 -6.96
N CYS A 81 -33.67 18.51 -8.21
CA CYS A 81 -32.73 18.83 -9.29
C CYS A 81 -33.42 19.54 -10.46
N LEU A 82 -32.85 20.65 -10.94
CA LEU A 82 -33.40 21.43 -12.06
C LEU A 82 -32.33 21.65 -13.14
N SER A 83 -32.69 21.42 -14.41
CA SER A 83 -31.79 21.69 -15.53
C SER A 83 -32.09 23.04 -16.20
N ILE A 84 -31.06 23.86 -16.43
CA ILE A 84 -31.13 25.20 -17.02
C ILE A 84 -30.25 25.26 -18.26
N GLU A 85 -30.82 25.56 -19.43
CA GLU A 85 -30.10 25.61 -20.70
C GLU A 85 -29.08 26.77 -20.76
N ARG A 86 -27.85 26.50 -21.25
CA ARG A 86 -26.75 27.48 -21.32
C ARG A 86 -27.12 28.75 -22.12
N SER A 87 -27.90 28.60 -23.19
CA SER A 87 -28.40 29.71 -24.02
C SER A 87 -29.31 30.67 -23.24
N ARG A 88 -30.01 30.17 -22.22
CA ARG A 88 -30.91 30.94 -21.35
C ARG A 88 -30.13 31.71 -20.28
N VAL A 89 -29.00 31.17 -19.83
CA VAL A 89 -28.08 31.85 -18.89
C VAL A 89 -27.18 32.87 -19.60
N LEU A 90 -26.77 32.62 -20.85
CA LEU A 90 -25.96 33.58 -21.62
C LEU A 90 -26.70 34.89 -21.96
N LEU A 91 -28.03 34.87 -22.00
CA LEU A 91 -28.87 36.07 -22.13
C LEU A 91 -28.85 36.96 -20.87
N VAL A 92 -28.33 36.46 -19.75
CA VAL A 92 -28.24 37.16 -18.45
C VAL A 92 -27.17 38.26 -18.44
N PHE A 93 -26.29 38.31 -19.45
CA PHE A 93 -25.39 39.46 -19.62
C PHE A 93 -26.15 40.81 -19.74
N ARG A 94 -27.48 40.80 -19.95
CA ARG A 94 -28.38 41.97 -19.84
C ARG A 94 -29.80 41.67 -19.27
N GLY A 95 -30.03 40.56 -18.58
CA GLY A 95 -31.40 40.11 -18.20
C GLY A 95 -31.60 39.76 -16.71
N THR A 96 -32.85 39.83 -16.22
CA THR A 96 -33.26 39.56 -14.82
C THR A 96 -33.71 38.09 -14.62
N VAL A 97 -33.70 37.59 -13.37
CA VAL A 97 -34.14 36.22 -12.99
C VAL A 97 -35.52 35.82 -13.54
N ASN A 98 -36.46 36.77 -13.66
CA ASN A 98 -37.78 36.55 -14.25
C ASN A 98 -37.74 36.04 -15.71
N GLN A 99 -36.70 36.39 -16.48
CA GLN A 99 -36.52 35.90 -17.85
C GLN A 99 -36.07 34.44 -17.89
N ILE A 100 -35.38 33.96 -16.84
CA ILE A 100 -35.02 32.55 -16.68
C ILE A 100 -36.30 31.78 -16.34
N GLU A 101 -37.09 32.27 -15.37
CA GLU A 101 -38.35 31.65 -14.93
C GLU A 101 -39.35 31.47 -16.08
N LEU A 102 -39.59 32.52 -16.88
CA LEU A 102 -40.52 32.47 -18.03
C LEU A 102 -40.17 31.41 -19.08
N LYS A 103 -38.90 31.00 -19.14
CA LYS A 103 -38.44 30.02 -20.13
C LYS A 103 -38.40 28.60 -19.56
N LEU A 104 -38.45 28.40 -18.24
CA LEU A 104 -38.40 27.07 -17.62
C LEU A 104 -39.62 26.20 -18.01
N PRO A 105 -39.45 24.88 -18.16
CA PRO A 105 -40.59 23.97 -18.34
C PRO A 105 -41.57 24.07 -17.16
N ALA A 106 -42.88 23.91 -17.42
CA ALA A 106 -43.91 24.03 -16.39
C ALA A 106 -43.68 23.10 -15.18
N ALA A 107 -43.18 21.89 -15.42
CA ALA A 107 -42.85 20.92 -14.37
C ALA A 107 -41.70 21.38 -13.44
N SER A 108 -40.86 22.32 -13.87
CA SER A 108 -39.71 22.82 -13.12
C SER A 108 -40.01 24.10 -12.34
N LEU A 109 -41.18 24.72 -12.56
CA LEU A 109 -41.53 26.00 -11.92
C LEU A 109 -41.78 25.86 -10.41
N GLU A 110 -42.32 24.73 -9.96
CA GLU A 110 -42.54 24.51 -8.54
C GLU A 110 -41.23 24.35 -7.77
N ASP A 111 -40.30 23.55 -8.29
CA ASP A 111 -38.94 23.42 -7.75
C ASP A 111 -38.19 24.76 -7.78
N TRP A 112 -38.36 25.54 -8.85
CA TRP A 112 -37.74 26.86 -8.99
C TRP A 112 -38.24 27.82 -7.91
N LYS A 113 -39.53 27.81 -7.59
CA LYS A 113 -40.11 28.64 -6.50
C LYS A 113 -39.67 28.18 -5.12
N ARG A 114 -39.31 26.90 -4.95
CA ARG A 114 -38.79 26.37 -3.67
C ARG A 114 -37.37 26.84 -3.33
N ARG A 115 -36.66 27.53 -4.23
CA ARG A 115 -35.28 27.99 -4.02
C ARG A 115 -35.08 28.86 -2.78
N GLY A 116 -36.07 29.65 -2.37
CA GLY A 116 -36.00 30.46 -1.13
C GLY A 116 -36.20 29.65 0.16
N PHE A 117 -36.71 28.43 0.06
CA PHE A 117 -37.03 27.58 1.20
C PHE A 117 -35.98 26.50 1.49
N VAL A 118 -35.02 26.31 0.59
CA VAL A 118 -33.91 25.35 0.79
C VAL A 118 -32.74 25.99 1.52
N ASP A 119 -31.96 25.18 2.23
CA ASP A 119 -30.79 25.63 2.99
C ASP A 119 -29.63 25.98 2.08
N TYR A 120 -29.49 25.24 0.97
CA TYR A 120 -28.43 25.42 0.00
C TYR A 120 -28.93 25.27 -1.43
N VAL A 121 -28.46 26.16 -2.31
CA VAL A 121 -28.59 26.05 -3.76
C VAL A 121 -27.20 25.73 -4.32
N VAL A 122 -27.07 24.63 -5.04
CA VAL A 122 -25.80 24.19 -5.64
C VAL A 122 -25.88 24.31 -7.15
N LEU A 123 -24.96 25.05 -7.75
CA LEU A 123 -24.81 25.22 -9.19
C LEU A 123 -23.81 24.20 -9.73
N LEU A 124 -24.16 23.60 -10.88
CA LEU A 124 -23.39 22.51 -11.48
C LEU A 124 -23.30 22.65 -13.00
N ASP A 125 -22.09 22.61 -13.57
CA ASP A 125 -21.83 22.35 -15.00
C ASP A 125 -20.92 21.10 -15.18
N TRP A 126 -20.35 20.86 -16.38
CA TRP A 126 -19.59 19.62 -16.65
C TRP A 126 -18.28 19.55 -15.86
N PHE A 127 -17.60 20.68 -15.71
CA PHE A 127 -16.21 20.74 -15.25
C PHE A 127 -15.98 21.83 -14.20
N SER A 128 -17.04 22.34 -13.59
CA SER A 128 -17.02 23.52 -12.72
C SER A 128 -15.93 23.41 -11.68
N CYS A 129 -15.06 24.41 -11.56
CA CYS A 129 -14.21 24.56 -10.38
C CYS A 129 -14.35 25.95 -9.76
N VAL A 130 -13.97 26.10 -8.49
CA VAL A 130 -14.03 27.40 -7.78
C VAL A 130 -13.20 28.47 -8.52
N SER A 131 -12.15 28.07 -9.25
CA SER A 131 -11.33 28.95 -10.09
C SER A 131 -11.98 29.41 -11.42
N ASP A 132 -13.13 28.84 -11.82
CA ASP A 132 -13.88 29.22 -13.04
C ASP A 132 -14.92 30.34 -12.82
N LEU A 133 -15.09 30.79 -11.58
CA LEU A 133 -15.96 31.90 -11.19
C LEU A 133 -15.35 33.27 -11.53
N ARG A 134 -14.85 33.43 -12.76
CA ARG A 134 -14.38 34.71 -13.29
C ARG A 134 -15.57 35.57 -13.72
N LEU A 135 -15.45 36.88 -13.54
CA LEU A 135 -16.43 37.85 -14.06
C LEU A 135 -16.68 37.61 -15.56
N GLY A 136 -17.93 37.31 -15.90
CA GLY A 136 -18.36 37.02 -17.26
C GLY A 136 -18.48 35.53 -17.63
N SER A 137 -18.18 34.60 -16.72
CA SER A 137 -18.49 33.19 -16.93
C SER A 137 -19.99 32.90 -16.70
N THR A 138 -20.53 31.88 -17.37
CA THR A 138 -21.96 31.53 -17.31
C THR A 138 -22.42 31.19 -15.89
N LEU A 139 -21.61 30.46 -15.12
CA LEU A 139 -21.91 30.11 -13.73
C LEU A 139 -21.87 31.32 -12.80
N GLN A 140 -20.89 32.22 -12.99
CA GLN A 140 -20.81 33.44 -12.19
C GLN A 140 -21.99 34.37 -12.48
N SER A 141 -22.41 34.51 -13.74
CA SER A 141 -23.60 35.28 -14.11
C SER A 141 -24.88 34.70 -13.50
N LEU A 142 -25.04 33.38 -13.48
CA LEU A 142 -26.21 32.76 -12.83
C LEU A 142 -26.18 32.96 -11.31
N LYS A 143 -25.01 32.78 -10.70
CA LYS A 143 -24.81 32.99 -9.26
C LYS A 143 -25.16 34.43 -8.86
N ASP A 144 -24.65 35.40 -9.60
CA ASP A 144 -24.94 36.82 -9.37
C ASP A 144 -26.42 37.13 -9.61
N ALA A 145 -27.03 36.60 -10.67
CA ALA A 145 -28.45 36.81 -10.94
C ALA A 145 -29.32 36.31 -9.80
N LEU A 146 -29.06 35.11 -9.28
CA LEU A 146 -29.83 34.51 -8.19
C LEU A 146 -29.59 35.16 -6.83
N TYR A 147 -28.36 35.59 -6.52
CA TYR A 147 -28.00 36.04 -5.18
C TYR A 147 -27.98 37.57 -5.03
N LYS A 148 -27.61 38.31 -6.08
CA LYS A 148 -27.47 39.77 -6.03
C LYS A 148 -28.63 40.51 -6.70
N TRP A 149 -29.28 39.90 -7.69
CA TRP A 149 -30.23 40.60 -8.56
C TRP A 149 -31.66 40.00 -8.55
N ASP A 150 -31.92 38.96 -7.75
CA ASP A 150 -33.28 38.42 -7.56
C ASP A 150 -34.03 39.24 -6.50
N SER A 151 -34.98 40.07 -6.92
CA SER A 151 -35.86 40.80 -6.01
C SER A 151 -37.10 40.00 -5.58
N SER A 152 -37.34 38.84 -6.19
CA SER A 152 -38.54 38.02 -5.97
C SER A 152 -38.35 36.96 -4.88
N THR A 153 -37.14 36.43 -4.75
CA THR A 153 -36.83 35.33 -3.82
C THR A 153 -35.50 35.57 -3.12
N ILE A 154 -35.54 35.56 -1.78
CA ILE A 154 -34.33 35.69 -0.95
C ILE A 154 -33.82 34.29 -0.63
N LEU A 155 -32.56 34.01 -0.96
CA LEU A 155 -31.89 32.75 -0.65
C LEU A 155 -31.34 32.75 0.79
N ARG A 156 -31.38 31.60 1.47
CA ARG A 156 -30.87 31.45 2.85
C ARG A 156 -29.34 31.47 2.94
N SER A 157 -28.67 31.06 1.87
CA SER A 157 -27.22 31.02 1.75
C SER A 157 -26.80 31.39 0.32
N GLU A 158 -25.55 31.83 0.18
CA GLU A 158 -24.96 32.09 -1.13
C GLU A 158 -24.90 30.81 -1.97
N PRO A 159 -25.31 30.82 -3.25
CA PRO A 159 -25.24 29.63 -4.10
C PRO A 159 -23.82 29.08 -4.19
N LEU A 160 -23.70 27.77 -3.91
CA LEU A 160 -22.44 27.04 -3.94
C LEU A 160 -22.19 26.49 -5.34
N VAL A 161 -20.92 26.30 -5.72
CA VAL A 161 -20.55 25.62 -6.96
C VAL A 161 -19.88 24.30 -6.59
N LEU A 162 -20.28 23.21 -7.25
CA LEU A 162 -19.65 21.93 -7.01
C LEU A 162 -18.29 21.87 -7.70
N ASP A 163 -17.23 21.68 -6.92
CA ASP A 163 -15.86 21.59 -7.43
C ASP A 163 -15.63 20.26 -8.17
N GLY A 164 -15.09 20.37 -9.39
CA GLY A 164 -14.97 19.27 -10.36
C GLY A 164 -16.22 18.98 -11.21
N GLY A 165 -17.30 19.74 -11.03
CA GLY A 165 -18.50 19.65 -11.86
C GLY A 165 -19.17 18.28 -11.88
N TYR A 166 -19.93 18.02 -12.95
CA TYR A 166 -20.67 16.78 -13.13
C TYR A 166 -19.75 15.58 -13.42
N ASP A 167 -18.54 15.82 -13.95
CA ASP A 167 -17.55 14.77 -14.18
C ASP A 167 -17.10 14.12 -12.86
N ASN A 168 -16.74 14.94 -11.87
CA ASN A 168 -16.45 14.43 -10.54
C ASN A 168 -17.69 13.86 -9.86
N TRP A 169 -18.88 14.45 -10.06
CA TRP A 169 -20.11 13.87 -9.49
C TRP A 169 -20.37 12.44 -10.02
N LEU A 170 -20.12 12.17 -11.30
CA LEU A 170 -20.22 10.81 -11.85
C LEU A 170 -19.22 9.84 -11.22
N LEU A 171 -18.00 10.32 -10.92
CA LEU A 171 -16.96 9.54 -10.25
C LEU A 171 -17.36 9.16 -8.82
N PHE A 172 -17.83 10.13 -8.03
CA PHE A 172 -18.08 9.93 -6.60
C PHE A 172 -19.48 9.41 -6.28
N TYR A 173 -20.49 9.74 -7.09
CA TYR A 173 -21.90 9.46 -6.80
C TYR A 173 -22.66 8.82 -7.99
N PRO A 174 -22.13 7.75 -8.63
CA PRO A 174 -22.71 7.18 -9.84
C PRO A 174 -24.14 6.65 -9.64
N MET A 175 -24.48 6.17 -8.44
CA MET A 175 -25.80 5.65 -8.09
C MET A 175 -26.92 6.71 -8.08
N TYR A 176 -26.57 8.00 -8.05
CA TYR A 176 -27.50 9.12 -8.14
C TYR A 176 -27.60 9.69 -9.57
N THR A 177 -27.08 8.96 -10.57
CA THR A 177 -27.09 9.36 -11.97
C THR A 177 -27.87 8.36 -12.82
N SER A 178 -28.81 8.86 -13.63
CA SER A 178 -29.65 8.03 -14.51
C SER A 178 -28.94 7.58 -15.79
N ASN A 179 -27.81 8.21 -16.16
CA ASN A 179 -27.00 7.83 -17.32
C ASN A 179 -25.50 7.96 -17.02
N ALA A 180 -24.89 6.87 -16.53
CA ALA A 180 -23.46 6.80 -16.25
C ALA A 180 -22.55 6.76 -17.49
N LYS A 181 -23.11 6.68 -18.72
CA LYS A 181 -22.35 6.63 -19.99
C LYS A 181 -22.31 7.96 -20.73
N VAL A 182 -22.78 9.03 -20.09
CA VAL A 182 -22.81 10.38 -20.67
C VAL A 182 -21.38 10.90 -20.87
N LYS A 183 -21.10 11.47 -22.05
CA LYS A 183 -19.77 12.01 -22.40
C LYS A 183 -19.79 13.54 -22.37
N PRO A 184 -18.71 14.19 -21.92
CA PRO A 184 -18.64 15.64 -21.93
C PRO A 184 -18.60 16.24 -23.36
N PRO A 185 -19.16 17.45 -23.58
CA PRO A 185 -18.98 18.21 -24.80
C PRO A 185 -17.51 18.51 -25.03
N ARG A 186 -17.01 18.27 -26.25
CA ARG A 186 -15.62 18.59 -26.63
C ARG A 186 -15.39 20.10 -26.47
N GLN A 187 -14.56 20.50 -25.51
CA GLN A 187 -14.04 21.87 -25.45
C GLN A 187 -12.99 22.05 -26.55
N GLN A 188 -13.21 23.01 -27.46
CA GLN A 188 -12.12 23.55 -28.27
C GLN A 188 -11.34 24.53 -27.40
N THR A 189 -10.26 24.06 -26.79
CA THR A 189 -9.26 24.93 -26.17
C THR A 189 -8.11 25.11 -27.14
N ALA A 190 -8.02 26.30 -27.75
CA ALA A 190 -6.77 26.78 -28.32
C ALA A 190 -5.82 27.09 -27.14
N SER A 191 -4.85 26.21 -26.88
CA SER A 191 -3.84 26.46 -25.85
C SER A 191 -2.76 27.40 -26.37
N THR A 192 -2.59 28.57 -25.76
CA THR A 192 -1.44 29.46 -25.94
C THR A 192 -0.29 29.15 -24.96
N LEU A 193 -0.16 27.90 -24.53
CA LEU A 193 1.03 27.42 -23.82
C LEU A 193 1.72 26.35 -24.70
N PRO A 194 3.03 26.46 -24.96
CA PRO A 194 3.73 25.46 -25.72
C PRO A 194 3.68 24.13 -24.94
N PRO A 195 3.47 23.00 -25.60
CA PRO A 195 3.48 21.70 -24.94
C PRO A 195 4.86 21.48 -24.32
N LEU A 196 4.89 21.28 -23.00
CA LEU A 196 6.09 20.79 -22.31
C LEU A 196 6.27 19.32 -22.69
N ASN A 197 7.02 19.10 -23.76
CA ASN A 197 7.49 17.80 -24.19
C ASN A 197 8.66 17.40 -23.30
N PHE A 198 8.41 16.66 -22.23
CA PHE A 198 9.48 16.00 -21.48
C PHE A 198 9.89 14.74 -22.25
N SER A 199 10.93 14.86 -23.09
CA SER A 199 11.70 13.71 -23.58
C SER A 199 12.60 13.19 -22.46
N TYR A 200 12.41 11.94 -22.07
CA TYR A 200 13.42 11.16 -21.37
C TYR A 200 14.46 10.71 -22.41
N PRO A 201 15.78 10.80 -22.14
CA PRO A 201 16.79 10.34 -23.10
C PRO A 201 16.74 8.83 -23.24
N SER A 202 16.24 8.35 -24.38
CA SER A 202 16.42 6.98 -24.86
C SER A 202 17.85 6.84 -25.41
N LEU A 203 18.63 5.92 -24.84
CA LEU A 203 19.89 5.49 -25.45
C LEU A 203 19.59 4.52 -26.58
N GLU A 204 19.28 5.05 -27.76
CA GLU A 204 19.31 4.34 -29.04
C GLU A 204 20.13 5.18 -30.01
N GLU A 205 21.31 4.66 -30.39
CA GLU A 205 22.09 5.13 -31.53
C GLU A 205 21.46 4.63 -32.85
N PRO A 206 21.63 5.36 -33.97
CA PRO A 206 20.81 5.19 -35.16
C PRO A 206 21.10 3.89 -35.94
N GLU A 207 20.04 3.26 -36.45
CA GLU A 207 20.14 2.16 -37.43
C GLU A 207 20.63 2.65 -38.81
N PRO A 208 21.31 1.78 -39.59
CA PRO A 208 21.94 2.13 -40.85
C PRO A 208 20.91 2.39 -41.95
N VAL A 209 21.12 3.46 -42.71
CA VAL A 209 20.30 3.81 -43.87
C VAL A 209 20.55 2.79 -45.00
N SER A 210 19.53 2.02 -45.36
CA SER A 210 19.48 1.27 -46.62
C SER A 210 18.32 1.75 -47.48
N VAL A 211 18.59 2.41 -48.61
CA VAL A 211 17.75 2.32 -49.80
C VAL A 211 18.62 2.51 -51.04
N CYS A 212 18.63 1.50 -51.91
CA CYS A 212 19.03 1.60 -53.31
C CYS A 212 17.84 2.16 -54.12
N GLU A 213 18.09 3.05 -55.09
CA GLU A 213 17.47 3.00 -56.42
C GLU A 213 18.12 4.01 -57.38
N GLU A 214 18.45 3.53 -58.58
CA GLU A 214 18.79 4.27 -59.81
C GLU A 214 17.47 4.63 -60.55
N PRO A 215 17.40 5.61 -61.48
CA PRO A 215 18.05 5.47 -62.81
C PRO A 215 18.50 6.74 -63.58
N ALA A 216 19.33 6.47 -64.59
CA ALA A 216 19.48 7.07 -65.94
C ALA A 216 20.24 8.41 -66.19
N ASP A 217 21.42 8.23 -66.82
CA ASP A 217 22.06 8.93 -67.96
C ASP A 217 22.09 10.48 -68.08
N VAL A 218 23.31 11.06 -68.15
CA VAL A 218 23.95 11.61 -69.38
C VAL A 218 25.41 12.07 -69.08
N GLN A 219 26.36 11.32 -69.66
CA GLN A 219 27.67 11.62 -70.26
C GLN A 219 28.49 12.95 -70.07
N LEU A 220 29.78 12.72 -69.76
CA LEU A 220 31.05 13.10 -70.46
C LEU A 220 31.98 14.24 -69.96
N ASN A 221 33.27 13.85 -69.87
CA ASN A 221 34.57 14.59 -69.79
C ASN A 221 35.00 15.15 -68.40
N GLY A 222 36.21 14.96 -67.86
CA GLY A 222 37.46 14.33 -68.29
C GLY A 222 38.67 14.95 -67.53
N ARG A 223 39.69 14.11 -67.21
CA ARG A 223 41.11 14.41 -66.87
C ARG A 223 41.55 14.94 -65.47
N THR A 224 42.22 14.03 -64.74
CA THR A 224 43.55 14.08 -64.05
C THR A 224 44.16 15.42 -63.62
N VAL A 225 44.71 15.48 -62.39
CA VAL A 225 46.12 15.81 -62.03
C VAL A 225 46.30 15.61 -60.50
N ASP A 226 47.31 14.83 -60.08
CA ASP A 226 48.01 14.93 -58.78
C ASP A 226 49.32 15.72 -58.98
N PRO A 227 49.85 16.46 -57.99
CA PRO A 227 50.97 15.91 -57.18
C PRO A 227 51.12 16.43 -55.71
N GLU A 228 51.56 15.50 -54.84
CA GLU A 228 52.50 15.51 -53.66
C GLU A 228 52.84 16.73 -52.73
N PRO A 229 53.41 16.47 -51.50
CA PRO A 229 53.25 17.22 -50.23
C PRO A 229 54.50 18.09 -49.85
N PRO A 230 54.65 18.74 -48.64
CA PRO A 230 54.97 18.07 -47.34
C PRO A 230 54.59 18.83 -46.01
N ALA A 231 54.88 18.16 -44.86
CA ALA A 231 55.39 18.69 -43.56
C ALA A 231 54.49 18.71 -42.29
N GLU A 232 54.88 17.86 -41.31
CA GLU A 232 54.73 17.98 -39.83
C GLU A 232 55.79 18.97 -39.24
N PRO A 233 55.97 19.21 -37.90
CA PRO A 233 55.21 18.96 -36.64
C PRO A 233 55.07 20.31 -35.82
N PRO A 234 54.91 20.44 -34.46
CA PRO A 234 54.94 19.47 -33.35
C PRO A 234 53.91 19.60 -32.20
N ALA A 235 54.05 18.63 -31.28
CA ALA A 235 53.34 18.40 -30.03
C ALA A 235 53.51 19.48 -28.94
N TYR A 236 52.55 19.55 -28.00
CA TYR A 236 52.70 20.21 -26.71
C TYR A 236 52.08 19.40 -25.56
N THR A 237 52.88 19.30 -24.49
CA THR A 237 52.67 18.65 -23.18
C THR A 237 51.95 19.57 -22.17
N PRO A 238 51.48 19.05 -21.02
CA PRO A 238 50.62 19.75 -20.07
C PRO A 238 51.39 20.58 -19.04
N ALA A 239 50.79 21.68 -18.58
CA ALA A 239 51.36 22.59 -17.58
C ALA A 239 51.07 22.15 -16.14
N GLN A 240 52.12 22.20 -15.31
CA GLN A 240 52.08 22.10 -13.84
C GLN A 240 52.01 23.49 -13.18
N GLN A 241 51.45 23.46 -11.97
CA GLN A 241 51.43 24.37 -10.80
C GLN A 241 52.46 25.52 -10.69
N PRO A 242 52.18 26.47 -9.78
CA PRO A 242 53.21 27.04 -8.91
C PRO A 242 53.03 26.68 -7.42
N VAL A 243 54.18 26.63 -6.75
CA VAL A 243 54.53 26.20 -5.38
C VAL A 243 55.36 27.38 -4.80
N LYS A 244 55.19 27.93 -3.58
CA LYS A 244 55.72 27.57 -2.22
C LYS A 244 55.63 28.87 -1.37
N THR A 245 55.53 28.86 -0.04
CA THR A 245 56.69 28.74 0.89
C THR A 245 56.30 28.33 2.33
N ASP A 246 57.28 27.69 3.01
CA ASP A 246 57.27 26.99 4.30
C ASP A 246 57.49 27.85 5.57
N ALA A 247 57.14 27.33 6.77
CA ALA A 247 58.12 26.98 7.84
C ALA A 247 57.52 26.45 9.19
N ALA A 248 58.24 25.47 9.78
CA ALA A 248 58.44 25.10 11.21
C ALA A 248 57.54 24.09 11.98
N ALA A 249 57.93 22.80 11.93
CA ALA A 249 58.30 21.80 12.98
C ALA A 249 57.48 21.54 14.31
N PRO A 250 57.58 20.31 14.91
CA PRO A 250 56.44 19.58 15.51
C PRO A 250 56.57 19.19 17.02
N GLN A 251 55.49 18.66 17.62
CA GLN A 251 55.54 17.88 18.87
C GLN A 251 54.57 16.67 18.87
N HIS A 252 54.91 15.71 19.72
CA HIS A 252 54.79 14.25 19.61
C HIS A 252 53.56 13.67 20.34
N THR A 253 52.98 12.59 19.79
CA THR A 253 52.01 11.70 20.45
C THR A 253 52.70 10.57 21.22
N PRO A 254 52.10 9.99 22.28
CA PRO A 254 52.43 8.64 22.72
C PRO A 254 51.36 7.61 22.29
N GLN A 255 51.83 6.56 21.61
CA GLN A 255 51.13 5.29 21.37
C GLN A 255 51.13 4.41 22.64
N VAL A 256 50.06 3.64 22.85
CA VAL A 256 50.08 2.45 23.71
C VAL A 256 49.50 1.27 22.94
N ASP A 257 50.37 0.28 22.73
CA ASP A 257 50.12 -1.02 22.10
C ASP A 257 49.38 -1.96 23.05
N ARG A 258 48.29 -2.59 22.57
CA ARG A 258 47.53 -3.63 23.27
C ARG A 258 47.64 -4.92 22.48
N SER A 259 48.67 -5.70 22.81
CA SER A 259 48.87 -7.03 22.27
C SER A 259 49.00 -8.05 23.40
N LYS A 260 48.09 -9.05 23.38
CA LYS A 260 48.08 -10.34 24.09
C LYS A 260 47.24 -10.44 25.38
N LYS A 261 46.24 -11.32 25.28
CA LYS A 261 45.42 -11.92 26.34
C LYS A 261 45.80 -13.41 26.41
N PRO A 262 45.83 -14.03 27.60
CA PRO A 262 45.45 -15.45 27.70
C PRO A 262 44.37 -15.71 28.75
N ALA A 263 43.81 -16.91 28.64
CA ALA A 263 42.56 -17.40 29.16
C ALA A 263 42.66 -18.21 30.49
N VAL A 264 41.63 -18.05 31.33
CA VAL A 264 40.88 -19.08 32.10
C VAL A 264 41.47 -19.76 33.37
N LYS A 265 40.72 -19.59 34.49
CA LYS A 265 40.34 -20.42 35.68
C LYS A 265 40.98 -21.82 35.91
N PRO A 266 40.83 -22.50 37.09
CA PRO A 266 40.23 -22.15 38.42
C PRO A 266 40.97 -22.70 39.68
N ALA A 267 40.37 -22.46 40.87
CA ALA A 267 40.17 -23.38 42.01
C ALA A 267 41.05 -23.30 43.29
N ALA A 268 40.33 -23.34 44.42
CA ALA A 268 40.57 -24.09 45.66
C ALA A 268 41.46 -23.53 46.81
N THR A 269 40.76 -23.22 47.92
CA THR A 269 41.00 -23.63 49.34
C THR A 269 42.39 -23.56 49.99
N ALA A 270 42.49 -22.82 51.11
CA ALA A 270 43.04 -23.21 52.44
C ALA A 270 43.32 -21.91 53.26
N LYS A 271 42.70 -21.62 54.42
CA LYS A 271 42.91 -22.10 55.81
C LYS A 271 44.27 -21.75 56.45
N LEU A 272 44.18 -21.21 57.67
CA LEU A 272 45.19 -21.01 58.75
C LEU A 272 46.13 -19.81 58.56
N SER A 273 46.57 -19.03 59.57
CA SER A 273 46.34 -18.94 61.03
C SER A 273 47.16 -17.74 61.57
N GLU A 274 46.87 -17.32 62.81
CA GLU A 274 47.75 -16.59 63.77
C GLU A 274 47.97 -15.06 63.66
N GLU A 275 47.49 -14.39 64.70
CA GLU A 275 47.88 -13.09 65.29
C GLU A 275 49.26 -13.20 66.00
N PRO A 276 50.06 -12.12 66.19
CA PRO A 276 49.85 -11.25 67.37
C PRO A 276 50.30 -9.75 67.29
N SER A 277 49.54 -8.91 68.00
CA SER A 277 49.85 -7.74 68.86
C SER A 277 51.28 -7.15 69.02
N VAL A 278 51.39 -5.82 69.26
CA VAL A 278 51.86 -5.15 70.53
C VAL A 278 52.26 -3.65 70.36
N SER A 279 51.67 -2.77 71.21
CA SER A 279 52.16 -1.54 71.94
C SER A 279 52.92 -0.38 71.25
N ASP A 280 53.04 0.87 71.73
CA ASP A 280 52.50 1.73 72.83
C ASP A 280 53.10 3.16 72.64
N GLY A 281 52.45 4.22 73.14
CA GLY A 281 53.12 5.47 73.62
C GLY A 281 52.69 6.84 73.02
N PRO A 282 52.78 7.96 73.78
CA PRO A 282 51.58 8.76 74.11
C PRO A 282 51.63 10.32 73.97
N ALA A 283 50.42 10.90 74.12
CA ALA A 283 49.99 12.17 74.78
C ALA A 283 50.18 13.58 74.14
N ALA A 284 49.06 14.29 73.93
CA ALA A 284 48.73 15.61 74.52
C ALA A 284 47.27 16.09 74.23
N HIS A 285 46.60 16.56 75.29
CA HIS A 285 45.24 17.15 75.46
C HIS A 285 45.04 18.51 74.73
N ASN A 286 43.88 19.08 74.37
CA ASN A 286 42.58 19.30 75.06
C ASN A 286 41.49 19.79 74.07
N GLY A 287 40.25 19.28 74.17
CA GLY A 287 39.01 19.77 73.52
C GLY A 287 37.78 19.01 74.05
N PRO A 288 36.55 19.57 74.08
CA PRO A 288 35.44 19.05 74.87
C PRO A 288 34.97 17.67 74.39
N MET A 289 34.93 16.73 75.33
CA MET A 289 34.65 15.31 75.12
C MET A 289 33.16 15.10 74.80
N VAL A 290 32.87 14.73 73.56
CA VAL A 290 31.57 14.22 73.12
C VAL A 290 31.32 12.89 73.86
N PRO A 291 30.10 12.62 74.37
CA PRO A 291 29.84 11.39 75.11
C PRO A 291 30.11 10.16 74.23
N ASP A 292 31.02 9.33 74.70
CA ASP A 292 31.29 8.00 74.16
C ASP A 292 30.01 7.15 74.23
N ARG A 293 29.33 6.99 73.09
CA ARG A 293 28.22 6.03 72.94
C ARG A 293 28.76 4.60 72.73
N SER A 294 29.76 4.21 73.51
CA SER A 294 30.20 2.82 73.66
C SER A 294 29.56 2.10 74.84
N VAL A 295 28.41 2.57 75.34
CA VAL A 295 27.49 1.69 76.08
C VAL A 295 26.61 0.99 75.05
N LYS A 296 27.12 -0.14 74.55
CA LYS A 296 26.28 -1.16 73.93
C LYS A 296 25.17 -1.49 74.95
N PRO A 297 23.87 -1.40 74.61
CA PRO A 297 22.84 -1.85 75.52
C PRO A 297 23.16 -3.31 75.89
N PRO A 298 22.91 -3.75 77.14
CA PRO A 298 23.18 -5.12 77.53
C PRO A 298 22.36 -6.02 76.61
N LEU A 299 23.05 -6.69 75.68
CA LEU A 299 22.48 -7.79 74.92
C LEU A 299 22.41 -8.95 75.89
N ASP A 300 21.21 -9.25 76.34
CA ASP A 300 20.89 -10.49 77.05
C ASP A 300 21.38 -11.67 76.19
N PRO A 301 22.38 -12.46 76.64
CA PRO A 301 22.89 -13.60 75.88
C PRO A 301 21.87 -14.73 75.74
N SER A 302 20.73 -14.66 76.45
CA SER A 302 19.72 -15.72 76.51
C SER A 302 18.46 -15.47 75.68
N ARG A 303 18.34 -14.32 75.00
CA ARG A 303 17.22 -14.10 74.06
C ARG A 303 17.47 -14.85 72.75
N THR A 304 17.26 -16.16 72.81
CA THR A 304 17.06 -16.97 71.61
C THR A 304 15.85 -16.42 70.88
N LEU A 305 16.06 -15.88 69.67
CA LEU A 305 14.96 -15.44 68.82
C LEU A 305 13.95 -16.59 68.75
N SER A 306 12.71 -16.30 69.13
CA SER A 306 11.61 -17.25 69.04
C SER A 306 11.51 -17.77 67.60
N GLU A 307 11.00 -18.99 67.42
CA GLU A 307 10.81 -19.53 66.06
C GLU A 307 9.96 -18.60 65.19
N GLU A 308 9.05 -17.84 65.81
CA GLU A 308 8.20 -16.84 65.17
C GLU A 308 9.00 -15.63 64.67
N GLU A 309 9.83 -15.01 65.53
CA GLU A 309 10.70 -13.89 65.14
C GLU A 309 11.68 -14.30 64.03
N ARG A 310 12.19 -15.54 64.04
CA ARG A 310 13.05 -16.06 62.96
C ARG A 310 12.31 -16.25 61.64
N ARG A 311 11.06 -16.71 61.69
CA ARG A 311 10.19 -16.86 60.51
C ARG A 311 9.83 -15.50 59.93
N GLU A 312 9.55 -14.52 60.78
CA GLU A 312 9.21 -13.16 60.38
C GLU A 312 10.40 -12.46 59.71
N ILE A 313 11.60 -12.54 60.30
CA ILE A 313 12.85 -12.02 59.70
C ILE A 313 13.14 -12.72 58.36
N HIS A 314 12.94 -14.03 58.27
CA HIS A 314 13.15 -14.78 57.02
C HIS A 314 12.14 -14.37 55.93
N ALA A 315 10.86 -14.21 56.29
CA ALA A 315 9.83 -13.74 55.39
C ALA A 315 10.09 -12.30 54.89
N GLU A 316 10.53 -11.41 55.79
CA GLU A 316 10.90 -10.03 55.45
C GLU A 316 12.13 -9.99 54.54
N THR A 317 13.13 -10.83 54.80
CA THR A 317 14.32 -10.97 53.95
C THR A 317 13.96 -11.44 52.54
N LEU A 318 13.08 -12.45 52.41
CA LEU A 318 12.60 -12.93 51.11
C LEU A 318 11.82 -11.85 50.35
N SER A 319 10.98 -11.08 51.05
CA SER A 319 10.22 -9.97 50.49
C SER A 319 11.15 -8.86 49.94
N LEU A 320 12.18 -8.50 50.70
CA LEU A 320 13.19 -7.53 50.28
C LEU A 320 14.00 -8.03 49.08
N MET A 321 14.38 -9.31 49.05
CA MET A 321 15.07 -9.91 47.91
C MET A 321 14.19 -9.89 46.64
N GLU A 322 12.91 -10.23 46.75
CA GLU A 322 11.99 -10.18 45.61
C GLU A 322 11.73 -8.75 45.13
N LYS A 323 11.64 -7.79 46.05
CA LYS A 323 11.56 -6.36 45.72
C LYS A 323 12.81 -5.89 44.98
N ALA A 324 14.00 -6.22 45.48
CA ALA A 324 15.27 -5.88 44.83
C ALA A 324 15.39 -6.53 43.44
N ARG A 325 14.93 -7.79 43.28
CA ARG A 325 14.87 -8.47 41.98
C ARG A 325 13.97 -7.73 40.99
N LYS A 326 12.76 -7.33 41.42
CA LYS A 326 11.82 -6.55 40.59
C LYS A 326 12.38 -5.18 40.23
N GLU A 327 13.00 -4.47 41.16
CA GLU A 327 13.63 -3.17 40.90
C GLU A 327 14.83 -3.30 39.94
N GLN A 328 15.64 -4.35 40.08
CA GLN A 328 16.73 -4.64 39.16
C GLN A 328 16.21 -4.94 37.75
N GLU A 329 15.13 -5.72 37.65
CA GLU A 329 14.48 -6.03 36.38
C GLU A 329 13.89 -4.78 35.72
N GLN A 330 13.24 -3.90 36.49
CA GLN A 330 12.73 -2.62 36.02
C GLN A 330 13.85 -1.68 35.54
N ARG A 331 14.95 -1.56 36.29
CA ARG A 331 16.11 -0.75 35.89
C ARG A 331 16.75 -1.27 34.60
N LYS A 332 16.86 -2.59 34.46
CA LYS A 332 17.38 -3.23 33.25
C LYS A 332 16.47 -2.91 32.05
N ARG A 333 15.15 -3.05 32.21
CA ARG A 333 14.17 -2.70 31.15
C ARG A 333 14.24 -1.22 30.77
N ALA A 334 14.30 -0.32 31.74
CA ALA A 334 14.40 1.12 31.48
C ALA A 334 15.69 1.49 30.73
N LEU A 335 16.82 0.84 31.05
CA LEU A 335 18.07 1.02 30.32
C LEU A 335 17.95 0.50 28.88
N GLU A 336 17.42 -0.71 28.70
CA GLU A 336 17.17 -1.30 27.38
C GLU A 336 16.22 -0.44 26.53
N GLU A 337 15.16 0.11 27.12
CA GLU A 337 14.24 1.05 26.47
C GLU A 337 14.94 2.33 26.04
N ARG A 338 15.77 2.93 26.91
CA ARG A 338 16.55 4.13 26.56
C ARG A 338 17.52 3.88 25.43
N GLU A 339 18.31 2.81 25.51
CA GLU A 339 19.25 2.44 24.44
C GLU A 339 18.53 2.11 23.12
N THR A 340 17.32 1.58 23.20
CA THR A 340 16.48 1.30 22.02
C THR A 340 15.94 2.59 21.41
N ALA A 341 15.46 3.52 22.23
CA ALA A 341 14.98 4.83 21.78
C ALA A 341 16.11 5.65 21.12
N GLU A 342 17.31 5.68 21.73
CA GLU A 342 18.48 6.34 21.15
C GLU A 342 18.86 5.74 19.79
N ARG A 343 18.77 4.41 19.63
CA ARG A 343 19.02 3.73 18.36
C ARG A 343 17.96 4.03 17.31
N HIS A 344 16.68 4.02 17.66
CA HIS A 344 15.59 4.34 16.74
C HIS A 344 15.71 5.78 16.22
N GLN A 345 16.07 6.72 17.10
CA GLN A 345 16.31 8.12 16.72
C GLN A 345 17.53 8.28 15.80
N ALA A 346 18.51 7.39 15.91
CA ALA A 346 19.73 7.40 15.10
C ALA A 346 19.61 6.63 13.76
N ASN A 347 18.56 5.83 13.55
CA ASN A 347 18.37 5.11 12.29
C ASN A 347 17.91 6.08 11.19
N ILE A 348 18.85 6.47 10.32
CA ILE A 348 18.62 7.41 9.21
C ILE A 348 17.62 6.85 8.19
N LEU A 349 17.50 5.52 8.07
CA LEU A 349 16.54 4.86 7.19
C LEU A 349 15.18 4.64 7.85
N GLY A 350 15.07 4.86 9.17
CA GLY A 350 13.83 4.82 9.90
C GLY A 350 13.10 6.15 9.95
N HIS A 351 11.94 6.14 10.58
CA HIS A 351 11.01 7.26 10.71
C HIS A 351 10.93 7.73 12.17
N LYS A 352 12.03 7.59 12.92
CA LYS A 352 12.15 7.92 14.35
C LYS A 352 11.16 7.17 15.23
N GLY A 353 10.65 6.02 14.78
CA GLY A 353 9.65 5.25 15.50
C GLY A 353 8.20 5.70 15.28
N GLU A 354 7.95 6.79 14.53
CA GLU A 354 6.60 7.33 14.32
C GLU A 354 5.67 6.29 13.64
N VAL A 355 6.16 5.51 12.67
CA VAL A 355 5.33 4.49 11.98
C VAL A 355 4.99 3.37 12.95
N ALA A 356 5.97 2.89 13.71
CA ALA A 356 5.77 1.81 14.68
C ALA A 356 4.83 2.23 15.83
N GLU A 357 4.95 3.46 16.32
CA GLU A 357 4.12 3.99 17.40
C GLU A 357 2.65 4.08 16.97
N GLU A 358 2.38 4.77 15.85
CA GLU A 358 1.03 4.92 15.31
C GLU A 358 0.39 3.58 14.94
N PHE A 359 1.17 2.67 14.33
CA PHE A 359 0.70 1.32 14.07
C PHE A 359 0.33 0.58 15.36
N SER A 360 1.11 0.76 16.43
CA SER A 360 0.83 0.14 17.73
C SER A 360 -0.48 0.64 18.37
N VAL A 361 -0.79 1.94 18.20
CA VAL A 361 -2.04 2.54 18.69
C VAL A 361 -3.24 1.90 18.00
N ILE A 362 -3.19 1.77 16.68
CA ILE A 362 -4.23 1.11 15.89
C ILE A 362 -4.40 -0.35 16.33
N MET A 363 -3.31 -1.09 16.48
CA MET A 363 -3.37 -2.50 16.91
C MET A 363 -4.00 -2.63 18.30
N LYS A 364 -3.61 -1.80 19.28
CA LYS A 364 -4.20 -1.83 20.62
C LYS A 364 -5.70 -1.51 20.59
N ALA A 365 -6.12 -0.53 19.79
CA ALA A 365 -7.52 -0.15 19.66
C ALA A 365 -8.37 -1.27 19.05
N LEU A 366 -7.93 -1.86 17.93
CA LEU A 366 -8.64 -2.95 17.24
C LEU A 366 -8.78 -4.21 18.11
N TRP A 367 -7.76 -4.53 18.91
CA TRP A 367 -7.74 -5.72 19.76
C TRP A 367 -8.32 -5.51 21.16
N SER A 368 -8.69 -4.27 21.52
CA SER A 368 -9.31 -3.97 22.82
C SER A 368 -10.71 -4.57 22.97
N GLY A 369 -11.40 -4.84 21.86
CA GLY A 369 -12.81 -5.27 21.85
C GLY A 369 -13.82 -4.18 22.26
N GLN A 370 -13.36 -2.94 22.50
CA GLN A 370 -14.21 -1.84 22.98
C GLN A 370 -14.92 -1.09 21.85
N TYR A 371 -14.39 -1.16 20.63
CA TYR A 371 -14.86 -0.36 19.49
C TYR A 371 -15.41 -1.23 18.38
N LYS A 372 -16.50 -0.77 17.76
CA LYS A 372 -17.04 -1.37 16.53
C LYS A 372 -16.19 -0.99 15.31
N MET A 373 -15.72 0.25 15.28
CA MET A 373 -14.89 0.84 14.22
C MET A 373 -14.01 1.94 14.83
N ILE A 374 -12.90 2.26 14.17
CA ILE A 374 -12.03 3.40 14.49
C ILE A 374 -11.65 4.13 13.20
N SER A 375 -11.31 5.41 13.28
CA SER A 375 -10.78 6.17 12.15
C SER A 375 -9.26 6.35 12.32
N PRO A 376 -8.42 5.78 11.45
CA PRO A 376 -6.95 5.83 11.59
C PRO A 376 -6.35 7.15 11.07
N GLN A 377 -6.83 8.29 11.58
CA GLN A 377 -6.44 9.62 11.06
C GLN A 377 -4.97 9.93 11.30
N ASP A 378 -4.48 9.73 12.52
CA ASP A 378 -3.09 10.01 12.89
C ASP A 378 -2.12 9.10 12.12
N PHE A 379 -2.45 7.80 12.05
CA PHE A 379 -1.71 6.84 11.23
C PHE A 379 -1.67 7.24 9.74
N LYS A 380 -2.81 7.66 9.15
CA LYS A 380 -2.82 8.16 7.76
C LYS A 380 -1.99 9.44 7.64
N GLY A 381 -2.09 10.37 8.59
CA GLY A 381 -1.29 11.60 8.64
C GLY A 381 0.21 11.31 8.62
N THR A 382 0.67 10.37 9.44
CA THR A 382 2.07 9.93 9.52
C THR A 382 2.54 9.30 8.21
N ILE A 383 1.76 8.39 7.62
CA ILE A 383 2.11 7.80 6.31
C ILE A 383 2.23 8.88 5.22
N CYS A 384 1.25 9.80 5.15
CA CYS A 384 1.23 10.88 4.17
C CYS A 384 2.41 11.85 4.33
N LYS A 385 2.86 12.09 5.57
CA LYS A 385 4.02 12.93 5.89
C LYS A 385 5.32 12.30 5.38
N ILE A 386 5.43 10.98 5.46
CA ILE A 386 6.64 10.24 5.05
C ILE A 386 6.66 10.02 3.54
N ASN A 387 5.54 9.60 2.96
CA ASN A 387 5.41 9.33 1.54
C ASN A 387 4.18 10.04 0.97
N ASN A 388 4.44 11.12 0.24
CA ASN A 388 3.43 11.99 -0.35
C ASN A 388 2.53 11.27 -1.37
N ARG A 389 2.92 10.12 -1.91
CA ARG A 389 2.05 9.33 -2.78
C ARG A 389 0.71 8.98 -2.13
N PHE A 390 0.72 8.70 -0.82
CA PHE A 390 -0.47 8.34 -0.04
C PHE A 390 -1.25 9.56 0.48
N SER A 391 -0.74 10.78 0.24
CA SER A 391 -1.39 12.05 0.61
C SER A 391 -2.56 12.42 -0.29
N SER A 392 -2.57 11.89 -1.52
CA SER A 392 -3.70 12.05 -2.41
C SER A 392 -4.93 11.31 -1.88
N TYR A 393 -6.11 11.76 -2.34
CA TYR A 393 -7.37 11.06 -2.14
C TYR A 393 -7.70 10.11 -3.30
N GLU A 394 -6.72 9.87 -4.19
CA GLU A 394 -6.86 8.92 -5.29
C GLU A 394 -6.71 7.48 -4.78
N HIS A 395 -7.32 6.53 -5.51
CA HIS A 395 -7.14 5.11 -5.23
C HIS A 395 -5.67 4.71 -5.41
N GLN A 396 -5.12 3.98 -4.43
CA GLN A 396 -3.74 3.49 -4.43
C GLN A 396 -3.69 1.96 -4.43
N ASP A 397 -2.53 1.41 -4.76
CA ASP A 397 -2.31 -0.04 -4.70
C ASP A 397 -2.02 -0.49 -3.26
N SER A 398 -2.84 -1.42 -2.75
CA SER A 398 -2.64 -1.98 -1.41
C SER A 398 -1.30 -2.72 -1.26
N GLN A 399 -0.72 -3.23 -2.35
CA GLN A 399 0.60 -3.88 -2.33
C GLN A 399 1.72 -2.86 -2.07
N GLU A 400 1.62 -1.66 -2.62
CA GLU A 400 2.62 -0.61 -2.42
C GLU A 400 2.56 -0.05 -1.00
N LEU A 401 1.35 0.13 -0.46
CA LEU A 401 1.16 0.48 0.95
C LEU A 401 1.75 -0.60 1.88
N LEU A 402 1.53 -1.88 1.56
CA LEU A 402 2.08 -2.99 2.32
C LEU A 402 3.62 -2.97 2.32
N LEU A 403 4.24 -2.75 1.16
CA LEU A 403 5.70 -2.63 1.05
C LEU A 403 6.22 -1.48 1.92
N PHE A 404 5.61 -0.29 1.78
CA PHE A 404 5.96 0.89 2.57
C PHE A 404 5.85 0.62 4.07
N LEU A 405 4.74 0.02 4.51
CA LEU A 405 4.48 -0.24 5.92
C LEU A 405 5.45 -1.28 6.49
N MET A 406 5.73 -2.36 5.76
CA MET A 406 6.66 -3.40 6.22
C MET A 406 8.09 -2.87 6.33
N ASP A 407 8.52 -2.06 5.37
CA ASP A 407 9.83 -1.41 5.41
C ASP A 407 9.91 -0.38 6.55
N GLY A 408 8.90 0.49 6.68
CA GLY A 408 8.83 1.47 7.76
C GLY A 408 8.82 0.85 9.15
N LEU A 409 8.03 -0.22 9.36
CA LEU A 409 8.03 -0.98 10.62
C LEU A 409 9.35 -1.71 10.85
N HIS A 410 9.98 -2.23 9.80
CA HIS A 410 11.28 -2.88 9.93
C HIS A 410 12.31 -1.87 10.42
N GLU A 411 12.41 -0.73 9.77
CA GLU A 411 13.41 0.30 10.03
C GLU A 411 13.21 0.95 11.40
N ASP A 412 11.97 1.23 11.78
CA ASP A 412 11.64 1.74 13.11
C ASP A 412 11.91 0.75 14.25
N LEU A 413 11.98 -0.56 13.95
CA LEU A 413 12.20 -1.63 14.93
C LEU A 413 13.54 -2.36 14.73
N ASN A 414 14.45 -1.80 13.92
CA ASN A 414 15.71 -2.42 13.59
C ASN A 414 16.71 -2.26 14.74
N LYS A 415 17.22 -3.38 15.24
CA LYS A 415 18.18 -3.46 16.36
C LYS A 415 19.63 -3.46 15.90
N ALA A 416 19.87 -3.67 14.61
CA ALA A 416 21.20 -3.78 14.03
C ALA A 416 21.91 -2.42 13.89
N ASP A 417 23.24 -2.42 13.99
CA ASP A 417 24.05 -1.21 13.82
C ASP A 417 24.45 -1.02 12.35
N LYS A 418 23.69 -0.20 11.63
CA LYS A 418 23.91 0.08 10.20
C LYS A 418 25.19 0.83 9.87
N ARG A 419 25.93 1.34 10.87
CA ARG A 419 27.25 1.97 10.63
C ARG A 419 28.31 0.96 10.23
N ARG A 420 28.04 -0.34 10.42
CA ARG A 420 28.94 -1.42 10.05
C ARG A 420 28.78 -1.73 8.56
N GLY A 421 29.58 -1.08 7.72
CA GLY A 421 29.72 -1.50 6.33
C GLY A 421 30.29 -2.92 6.25
N TYR A 422 29.88 -3.69 5.25
CA TYR A 422 30.49 -4.97 4.90
C TYR A 422 31.02 -4.93 3.47
N LYS A 423 32.06 -5.71 3.20
CA LYS A 423 32.57 -5.87 1.83
C LYS A 423 31.82 -6.99 1.14
N GLU A 424 31.46 -6.74 -0.11
CA GLU A 424 30.97 -7.79 -0.99
C GLU A 424 32.11 -8.79 -1.22
N GLU A 425 31.81 -10.07 -1.03
CA GLU A 425 32.78 -11.16 -1.21
C GLU A 425 32.26 -12.05 -2.32
N ASP A 426 33.17 -12.51 -3.17
CA ASP A 426 32.87 -13.50 -4.19
C ASP A 426 32.42 -14.81 -3.52
N ILE A 427 31.26 -15.33 -3.91
CA ILE A 427 30.66 -16.56 -3.37
C ILE A 427 30.80 -17.74 -4.34
N ASP A 428 31.44 -17.57 -5.50
CA ASP A 428 31.50 -18.60 -6.54
C ASP A 428 32.27 -19.85 -6.08
N HIS A 429 33.19 -19.70 -5.13
CA HIS A 429 33.97 -20.80 -4.53
C HIS A 429 33.20 -21.62 -3.47
N LEU A 430 32.06 -21.14 -2.99
CA LEU A 430 31.26 -21.80 -1.96
C LEU A 430 30.25 -22.79 -2.56
N ASP A 431 29.70 -23.70 -1.76
CA ASP A 431 28.46 -24.37 -2.17
C ASP A 431 27.24 -23.47 -1.93
N ASP A 432 26.08 -23.85 -2.47
CA ASP A 432 24.86 -23.04 -2.35
C ASP A 432 24.43 -22.84 -0.88
N VAL A 433 24.66 -23.83 -0.02
CA VAL A 433 24.27 -23.76 1.40
C VAL A 433 25.12 -22.75 2.15
N SER A 434 26.43 -22.81 1.97
CA SER A 434 27.40 -21.92 2.60
C SER A 434 27.26 -20.49 2.08
N ALA A 435 27.05 -20.33 0.76
CA ALA A 435 26.81 -19.02 0.15
C ALA A 435 25.50 -18.39 0.66
N ALA A 436 24.42 -19.17 0.76
CA ALA A 436 23.15 -18.68 1.28
C ALA A 436 23.22 -18.27 2.75
N GLU A 437 23.91 -19.06 3.59
CA GLU A 437 24.08 -18.78 5.01
C GLU A 437 24.97 -17.54 5.24
N LEU A 438 26.02 -17.38 4.44
CA LEU A 438 26.86 -16.17 4.44
C LEU A 438 26.04 -14.93 4.07
N ALA A 439 25.24 -15.00 3.01
CA ALA A 439 24.37 -13.90 2.60
C ALA A 439 23.32 -13.57 3.68
N TRP A 440 22.71 -14.59 4.30
CA TRP A 440 21.75 -14.39 5.39
C TRP A 440 22.39 -13.78 6.64
N SER A 441 23.59 -14.24 7.00
CA SER A 441 24.37 -13.68 8.11
C SER A 441 24.74 -12.22 7.86
N LYS A 442 25.19 -11.88 6.65
CA LYS A 442 25.47 -10.48 6.24
C LYS A 442 24.22 -9.61 6.32
N HIS A 443 23.09 -10.11 5.84
CA HIS A 443 21.81 -9.42 5.94
C HIS A 443 21.43 -9.14 7.40
N LYS A 444 21.55 -10.14 8.29
CA LYS A 444 21.24 -9.98 9.71
C LYS A 444 22.14 -9.00 10.46
N LEU A 445 23.37 -8.75 9.99
CA LEU A 445 24.25 -7.74 10.58
C LEU A 445 23.72 -6.31 10.42
N LEU A 446 22.91 -6.08 9.39
CA LEU A 446 22.31 -4.77 9.08
C LEU A 446 20.81 -4.72 9.39
N ASN A 447 20.16 -5.88 9.43
CA ASN A 447 18.70 -6.00 9.51
C ASN A 447 18.31 -7.02 10.57
N GLU A 448 17.96 -6.53 11.77
CA GLU A 448 17.50 -7.36 12.87
C GLU A 448 16.23 -6.76 13.49
N SER A 449 15.07 -7.26 13.08
CA SER A 449 13.77 -6.82 13.60
C SER A 449 12.79 -8.00 13.68
N ILE A 450 11.63 -7.76 14.29
CA ILE A 450 10.52 -8.71 14.24
C ILE A 450 10.03 -8.94 12.80
N ILE A 451 10.15 -7.93 11.92
CA ILE A 451 9.75 -8.05 10.52
C ILE A 451 10.66 -9.04 9.79
N VAL A 452 11.98 -8.94 10.01
CA VAL A 452 12.98 -9.90 9.48
C VAL A 452 12.69 -11.31 9.98
N ALA A 453 12.39 -11.47 11.26
CA ALA A 453 12.15 -12.77 11.87
C ALA A 453 10.89 -13.47 11.35
N LEU A 454 9.81 -12.72 11.10
CA LEU A 454 8.50 -13.28 10.78
C LEU A 454 8.20 -13.34 9.28
N PHE A 455 8.68 -12.38 8.50
CA PHE A 455 8.22 -12.17 7.12
C PHE A 455 9.30 -12.33 6.06
N GLN A 456 10.59 -12.38 6.43
CA GLN A 456 11.64 -12.48 5.43
C GLN A 456 12.03 -13.91 5.07
N GLY A 457 11.96 -14.20 3.78
CA GLY A 457 12.56 -15.38 3.16
C GLY A 457 13.83 -15.05 2.39
N GLN A 458 14.31 -16.01 1.61
CA GLN A 458 15.49 -15.86 0.77
C GLN A 458 15.25 -16.51 -0.60
N PHE A 459 15.62 -15.81 -1.67
CA PHE A 459 15.70 -16.34 -3.02
C PHE A 459 17.13 -16.78 -3.35
N LYS A 460 17.23 -17.69 -4.33
CA LYS A 460 18.43 -17.91 -5.13
C LYS A 460 18.13 -17.40 -6.54
N SER A 461 18.85 -16.38 -6.97
CA SER A 461 18.84 -15.89 -8.35
C SER A 461 20.03 -16.49 -9.08
N THR A 462 19.83 -16.99 -10.29
CA THR A 462 20.90 -17.49 -11.16
C THR A 462 20.78 -16.83 -12.52
N VAL A 463 21.87 -16.25 -13.00
CA VAL A 463 21.94 -15.60 -14.32
C VAL A 463 23.07 -16.25 -15.12
N GLN A 464 22.73 -16.78 -16.30
CA GLN A 464 23.66 -17.39 -17.22
C GLN A 464 23.81 -16.53 -18.48
N CYS A 465 25.01 -16.02 -18.72
CA CYS A 465 25.32 -15.29 -19.95
C CYS A 465 25.22 -16.23 -21.15
N MET A 466 24.47 -15.88 -22.19
CA MET A 466 24.32 -16.71 -23.38
C MET A 466 25.54 -16.65 -24.32
N SER A 467 26.41 -15.65 -24.18
CA SER A 467 27.63 -15.51 -24.99
C SER A 467 28.81 -16.30 -24.43
N CYS A 468 29.18 -16.08 -23.16
CA CYS A 468 30.34 -16.77 -22.54
C CYS A 468 29.97 -17.96 -21.65
N GLN A 469 28.68 -18.25 -21.47
CA GLN A 469 28.17 -19.34 -20.63
C GLN A 469 28.51 -19.24 -19.13
N HIS A 470 29.13 -18.15 -18.70
CA HIS A 470 29.39 -17.88 -17.28
C HIS A 470 28.06 -17.73 -16.53
N LYS A 471 27.98 -18.40 -15.37
CA LYS A 471 26.83 -18.39 -14.47
C LYS A 471 27.20 -17.64 -13.21
N SER A 472 26.44 -16.59 -12.89
CA SER A 472 26.48 -15.95 -11.59
C SER A 472 25.27 -16.38 -10.77
N ARG A 473 25.45 -16.46 -9.45
CA ARG A 473 24.35 -16.69 -8.50
C ARG A 473 24.39 -15.64 -7.42
N THR A 474 23.22 -15.27 -6.91
CA THR A 474 23.07 -14.39 -5.76
C THR A 474 21.97 -14.91 -4.84
N PHE A 475 22.10 -14.63 -3.55
CA PHE A 475 21.10 -14.95 -2.55
C PHE A 475 20.58 -13.66 -1.94
N GLU A 476 19.31 -13.36 -2.19
CA GLU A 476 18.67 -12.10 -1.80
C GLU A 476 17.48 -12.36 -0.90
N THR A 477 17.20 -11.45 0.02
CA THR A 477 16.06 -11.56 0.93
C THR A 477 14.79 -11.00 0.28
N PHE A 478 13.63 -11.51 0.70
CA PHE A 478 12.34 -11.00 0.23
C PHE A 478 11.36 -10.89 1.39
N MET A 479 10.46 -9.90 1.32
CA MET A 479 9.36 -9.71 2.28
C MET A 479 8.06 -10.41 1.85
N TYR A 480 7.82 -10.52 0.55
CA TYR A 480 6.64 -11.13 -0.04
C TYR A 480 6.95 -11.70 -1.43
N LEU A 481 6.10 -12.62 -1.91
CA LEU A 481 6.17 -13.16 -3.26
C LEU A 481 5.22 -12.37 -4.16
N THR A 482 5.69 -11.94 -5.34
CA THR A 482 4.81 -11.44 -6.40
C THR A 482 4.73 -12.48 -7.50
N LEU A 483 3.54 -13.03 -7.72
CA LEU A 483 3.32 -14.12 -8.66
C LEU A 483 2.57 -13.65 -9.90
N GLU A 484 3.04 -14.12 -11.05
CA GLU A 484 2.35 -13.99 -12.32
C GLU A 484 1.32 -15.11 -12.49
N MET A 485 0.21 -14.81 -13.17
CA MET A 485 -0.82 -15.80 -13.47
C MET A 485 -0.49 -16.52 -14.78
N THR A 486 -0.69 -17.83 -14.79
CA THR A 486 -0.44 -18.68 -15.97
C THR A 486 -1.56 -18.62 -17.01
N CYS A 487 -2.74 -18.12 -16.65
CA CYS A 487 -3.90 -18.05 -17.52
C CYS A 487 -4.74 -16.79 -17.24
N SER A 488 -5.50 -16.35 -18.24
CA SER A 488 -6.44 -15.22 -18.13
C SER A 488 -7.79 -15.59 -17.49
N SER A 489 -8.15 -16.88 -17.47
CA SER A 489 -9.46 -17.34 -16.97
C SER A 489 -9.37 -17.98 -15.58
N LYS A 490 -8.68 -19.13 -15.48
CA LYS A 490 -8.52 -19.87 -14.22
C LYS A 490 -7.14 -20.55 -14.14
N CYS A 491 -6.51 -20.50 -12.97
CA CYS A 491 -5.30 -21.26 -12.67
C CYS A 491 -5.24 -21.59 -11.17
N SER A 492 -4.28 -22.41 -10.73
CA SER A 492 -4.03 -22.64 -9.31
C SER A 492 -2.86 -21.79 -8.80
N LEU A 493 -2.82 -21.53 -7.49
CA LEU A 493 -1.68 -20.87 -6.84
C LEU A 493 -0.37 -21.64 -7.08
N GLN A 494 -0.47 -22.97 -7.13
CA GLN A 494 0.62 -23.89 -7.45
C GLN A 494 1.18 -23.63 -8.86
N ASP A 495 0.31 -23.38 -9.84
CA ASP A 495 0.76 -23.07 -11.21
C ASP A 495 1.51 -21.73 -11.25
N CYS A 496 1.02 -20.73 -10.51
CA CYS A 496 1.70 -19.44 -10.38
C CYS A 496 3.09 -19.58 -9.72
N LEU A 497 3.21 -20.43 -8.69
CA LEU A 497 4.49 -20.74 -8.04
C LEU A 497 5.47 -21.48 -8.97
N LYS A 498 4.96 -22.40 -9.81
CA LYS A 498 5.79 -23.06 -10.84
C LYS A 498 6.28 -22.05 -11.89
N LEU A 499 5.41 -21.13 -12.31
CA LEU A 499 5.77 -20.08 -13.27
C LEU A 499 6.84 -19.15 -12.71
N PHE A 500 6.74 -18.79 -11.43
CA PHE A 500 7.74 -17.95 -10.76
C PHE A 500 9.17 -18.49 -10.84
N SER A 501 9.34 -19.81 -10.85
CA SER A 501 10.65 -20.46 -10.95
C SER A 501 11.03 -20.93 -12.36
N LYS A 502 10.26 -20.55 -13.37
CA LYS A 502 10.61 -20.80 -14.76
C LYS A 502 11.77 -19.90 -15.18
N GLU A 503 12.62 -20.41 -16.06
CA GLU A 503 13.69 -19.63 -16.68
C GLU A 503 13.10 -18.57 -17.63
N GLU A 504 13.57 -17.34 -17.47
CA GLU A 504 13.24 -16.20 -18.32
C GLU A 504 14.46 -15.79 -19.16
N ARG A 505 14.21 -15.36 -20.40
CA ARG A 505 15.26 -14.82 -21.26
C ARG A 505 15.30 -13.30 -21.11
N LEU A 506 16.49 -12.79 -20.83
CA LEU A 506 16.80 -11.37 -20.77
C LEU A 506 17.41 -10.97 -22.11
N THR A 507 16.62 -10.32 -22.97
CA THR A 507 17.03 -9.84 -24.30
C THR A 507 16.75 -8.35 -24.44
N ASP A 508 17.27 -7.75 -25.51
CA ASP A 508 16.96 -6.39 -25.94
C ASP A 508 17.21 -5.35 -24.83
N SER A 509 16.18 -4.64 -24.38
CA SER A 509 16.24 -3.62 -23.32
C SER A 509 16.52 -4.19 -21.93
N ASN A 510 16.35 -5.50 -21.74
CA ASN A 510 16.53 -6.18 -20.44
C ASN A 510 17.86 -6.94 -20.33
N ARG A 511 18.82 -6.72 -21.24
CA ARG A 511 20.12 -7.38 -21.23
C ARG A 511 20.86 -7.19 -19.89
N PHE A 512 21.54 -8.25 -19.45
CA PHE A 512 22.31 -8.25 -18.21
C PHE A 512 23.78 -7.89 -18.47
N TYR A 513 24.39 -7.08 -17.61
CA TYR A 513 25.82 -6.79 -17.67
C TYR A 513 26.65 -8.00 -17.21
N CYS A 514 27.32 -8.67 -18.14
CA CYS A 514 28.16 -9.82 -17.82
C CYS A 514 29.55 -9.37 -17.34
N SER A 515 29.88 -9.69 -16.08
CA SER A 515 31.17 -9.38 -15.46
C SER A 515 32.38 -9.99 -16.17
N HIS A 516 32.19 -11.09 -16.91
CA HIS A 516 33.25 -11.77 -17.66
C HIS A 516 33.41 -11.20 -19.09
N CYS A 517 32.31 -10.83 -19.75
CA CYS A 517 32.35 -10.18 -21.07
C CYS A 517 32.59 -8.67 -20.99
N LYS A 518 32.43 -8.08 -19.81
CA LYS A 518 32.51 -6.63 -19.55
C LYS A 518 31.54 -5.79 -20.41
N THR A 519 30.40 -6.37 -20.78
CA THR A 519 29.36 -5.70 -21.59
C THR A 519 27.98 -6.34 -21.36
N HIS A 520 26.92 -5.66 -21.80
CA HIS A 520 25.54 -6.15 -21.75
C HIS A 520 25.35 -7.30 -22.74
N ARG A 521 24.82 -8.42 -22.25
CA ARG A 521 24.60 -9.65 -23.03
C ARG A 521 23.20 -10.20 -22.78
N ASP A 522 22.72 -10.94 -23.77
CA ASP A 522 21.56 -11.78 -23.56
C ASP A 522 21.88 -12.83 -22.50
N ALA A 523 20.93 -13.09 -21.62
CA ALA A 523 21.12 -13.99 -20.49
C ALA A 523 19.86 -14.80 -20.21
N ILE A 524 20.04 -15.96 -19.57
CA ILE A 524 18.94 -16.73 -18.99
C ILE A 524 18.95 -16.47 -17.49
N LYS A 525 17.84 -15.98 -16.95
CA LYS A 525 17.66 -15.74 -15.52
C LYS A 525 16.67 -16.74 -14.93
N LYS A 526 16.95 -17.20 -13.71
CA LYS A 526 16.09 -18.11 -12.96
C LYS A 526 16.02 -17.67 -11.50
N MET A 527 14.80 -17.48 -11.02
CA MET A 527 14.50 -17.12 -9.64
C MET A 527 13.92 -18.32 -8.89
N GLN A 528 14.53 -18.71 -7.77
CA GLN A 528 14.07 -19.87 -7.01
C GLN A 528 13.95 -19.54 -5.52
N ILE A 529 12.99 -20.17 -4.85
CA ILE A 529 12.79 -19.97 -3.42
C ILE A 529 13.81 -20.82 -2.65
N TRP A 530 14.75 -20.18 -1.96
CA TRP A 530 15.74 -20.87 -1.14
C TRP A 530 15.19 -21.17 0.27
N LYS A 531 14.54 -20.18 0.88
CA LYS A 531 13.96 -20.24 2.23
C LYS A 531 12.67 -19.44 2.28
N VAL A 532 11.66 -19.96 2.98
CA VAL A 532 10.38 -19.27 3.23
C VAL A 532 10.26 -18.77 4.68
N PRO A 533 9.57 -17.64 4.91
CA PRO A 533 9.33 -17.09 6.24
C PRO A 533 8.19 -17.79 6.99
N PRO A 534 8.12 -17.72 8.32
CA PRO A 534 6.98 -18.24 9.09
C PRO A 534 5.62 -17.62 8.70
N ILE A 535 5.62 -16.34 8.32
CA ILE A 535 4.45 -15.64 7.77
C ILE A 535 4.76 -15.27 6.32
N LEU A 536 4.05 -15.90 5.39
CA LEU A 536 4.26 -15.72 3.96
C LEU A 536 3.16 -14.84 3.36
N LEU A 537 3.58 -13.74 2.74
CA LEU A 537 2.69 -12.89 1.95
C LEU A 537 2.86 -13.24 0.48
N VAL A 538 1.75 -13.43 -0.21
CA VAL A 538 1.72 -13.76 -1.63
C VAL A 538 0.80 -12.80 -2.36
N HIS A 539 1.39 -11.93 -3.17
CA HIS A 539 0.72 -10.97 -4.03
C HIS A 539 0.53 -11.55 -5.43
N LEU A 540 -0.67 -11.39 -6.00
CA LEU A 540 -0.96 -11.71 -7.39
C LEU A 540 -0.83 -10.46 -8.26
N LYS A 541 0.07 -10.48 -9.25
CA LYS A 541 0.34 -9.37 -10.18
C LYS A 541 -0.83 -9.18 -11.16
N ARG A 542 -1.95 -8.65 -10.67
CA ARG A 542 -3.20 -8.48 -11.43
C ARG A 542 -3.20 -7.26 -12.33
N PHE A 543 -2.55 -6.19 -11.93
CA PHE A 543 -2.50 -4.96 -12.72
C PHE A 543 -1.40 -5.04 -13.76
N LYS A 544 -1.76 -4.73 -15.01
CA LYS A 544 -0.84 -4.61 -16.14
C LYS A 544 -1.00 -3.23 -16.76
N TYR A 545 0.13 -2.68 -17.21
CA TYR A 545 0.17 -1.45 -17.98
C TYR A 545 0.81 -1.76 -19.33
N ASP A 546 0.06 -1.58 -20.41
CA ASP A 546 0.54 -1.80 -21.78
C ASP A 546 1.00 -0.49 -22.47
N GLY A 547 1.06 0.61 -21.71
CA GLY A 547 1.40 1.94 -22.20
C GLY A 547 0.19 2.81 -22.58
N ARG A 548 -0.96 2.22 -22.93
CA ARG A 548 -2.18 2.98 -23.28
C ARG A 548 -3.33 2.75 -22.32
N TRP A 549 -3.42 1.55 -21.76
CA TRP A 549 -4.50 1.12 -20.89
C TRP A 549 -3.95 0.43 -19.65
N ARG A 550 -4.63 0.63 -18.53
CA ARG A 550 -4.43 -0.14 -17.30
C ARG A 550 -5.46 -1.25 -17.28
N GLU A 551 -5.01 -2.49 -17.33
CA GLU A 551 -5.86 -3.67 -17.27
C GLU A 551 -5.71 -4.36 -15.91
N LYS A 552 -6.83 -4.84 -15.35
CA LYS A 552 -6.82 -5.74 -14.20
C LYS A 552 -7.25 -7.13 -14.64
N LEU A 553 -6.36 -8.10 -14.43
CA LEU A 553 -6.64 -9.51 -14.65
C LEU A 553 -7.61 -10.04 -13.58
N GLN A 554 -8.76 -10.52 -14.05
CA GLN A 554 -9.84 -11.11 -13.23
C GLN A 554 -9.73 -12.64 -13.12
N THR A 555 -8.55 -13.20 -13.40
CA THR A 555 -8.32 -14.66 -13.34
C THR A 555 -8.74 -15.21 -11.97
N LEU A 556 -9.53 -16.28 -11.98
CA LEU A 556 -9.84 -17.04 -10.78
C LEU A 556 -8.64 -17.91 -10.42
N VAL A 557 -7.90 -17.50 -9.39
CA VAL A 557 -6.79 -18.29 -8.85
C VAL A 557 -7.35 -19.19 -7.74
N ASP A 558 -7.28 -20.51 -7.91
CA ASP A 558 -7.63 -21.45 -6.85
C ASP A 558 -6.48 -21.57 -5.84
N PHE A 559 -6.79 -21.40 -4.56
CA PHE A 559 -5.81 -21.41 -3.49
C PHE A 559 -6.34 -22.17 -2.26
N PRO A 560 -5.47 -22.91 -1.55
CA PRO A 560 -5.86 -23.64 -0.35
C PRO A 560 -6.07 -22.69 0.84
N LEU A 561 -7.09 -22.94 1.66
CA LEU A 561 -7.27 -22.22 2.94
C LEU A 561 -6.38 -22.82 4.03
N ASP A 562 -6.11 -24.12 3.97
CA ASP A 562 -5.33 -24.84 4.96
C ASP A 562 -4.34 -25.78 4.24
N ASN A 563 -3.25 -26.11 4.92
CA ASN A 563 -2.25 -27.09 4.49
C ASN A 563 -1.57 -26.80 3.14
N LEU A 564 -1.29 -25.53 2.82
CA LEU A 564 -0.45 -25.18 1.68
C LEU A 564 0.97 -25.74 1.90
N ASP A 565 1.38 -26.63 1.02
CA ASP A 565 2.69 -27.27 1.05
C ASP A 565 3.62 -26.64 0.01
N LEU A 566 4.70 -26.01 0.49
CA LEU A 566 5.69 -25.34 -0.34
C LEU A 566 6.96 -26.18 -0.56
N SER A 567 7.03 -27.39 0.00
CA SER A 567 8.23 -28.24 -0.01
C SER A 567 8.77 -28.52 -1.42
N GLN A 568 7.90 -28.57 -2.43
CA GLN A 568 8.29 -28.78 -3.83
C GLN A 568 8.86 -27.53 -4.52
N TYR A 569 8.59 -26.33 -4.00
CA TYR A 569 9.04 -25.06 -4.57
C TYR A 569 10.29 -24.51 -3.87
N VAL A 570 10.58 -25.00 -2.66
CA VAL A 570 11.77 -24.64 -1.89
C VAL A 570 12.93 -25.56 -2.26
N ILE A 571 14.03 -24.96 -2.72
CA ILE A 571 15.25 -25.69 -3.12
C ILE A 571 16.31 -25.77 -2.01
N GLY A 572 16.20 -24.95 -0.97
CA GLY A 572 17.11 -24.97 0.16
C GLY A 572 16.79 -26.07 1.19
N PRO A 573 17.41 -26.03 2.38
CA PRO A 573 17.20 -27.02 3.43
C PRO A 573 15.73 -27.12 3.88
N LYS A 574 15.22 -28.35 3.98
CA LYS A 574 13.78 -28.62 4.22
C LYS A 574 13.42 -28.99 5.66
N HIS A 575 14.39 -29.07 6.56
CA HIS A 575 14.21 -29.61 7.92
C HIS A 575 13.23 -28.80 8.79
N THR A 576 13.03 -27.51 8.49
CA THR A 576 12.13 -26.60 9.21
C THR A 576 10.85 -26.24 8.45
N LEU A 577 10.65 -26.81 7.26
CA LEU A 577 9.48 -26.49 6.43
C LEU A 577 8.21 -27.05 7.06
N LYS A 578 7.28 -26.15 7.33
CA LYS A 578 5.93 -26.46 7.81
C LYS A 578 4.92 -26.13 6.70
N LYS A 579 3.72 -26.71 6.82
CA LYS A 579 2.58 -26.33 5.97
C LYS A 579 1.99 -25.00 6.45
N TYR A 580 1.40 -24.26 5.53
CA TYR A 580 0.82 -22.95 5.81
C TYR A 580 -0.71 -23.00 5.80
N ASN A 581 -1.32 -22.22 6.69
CA ASN A 581 -2.75 -21.96 6.70
C ASN A 581 -3.00 -20.48 6.41
N LEU A 582 -4.00 -20.21 5.58
CA LEU A 582 -4.43 -18.87 5.22
C LEU A 582 -5.17 -18.25 6.41
N TYR A 583 -4.79 -17.04 6.79
CA TYR A 583 -5.45 -16.30 7.87
C TYR A 583 -6.02 -14.95 7.42
N ALA A 584 -5.56 -14.40 6.30
CA ALA A 584 -6.16 -13.21 5.71
C ALA A 584 -6.02 -13.15 4.17
N VAL A 585 -6.93 -12.41 3.54
CA VAL A 585 -6.93 -12.08 2.11
C VAL A 585 -7.28 -10.61 1.94
N SER A 586 -6.43 -9.84 1.25
CA SER A 586 -6.81 -8.56 0.68
C SER A 586 -7.50 -8.81 -0.66
N ASN A 587 -8.72 -8.29 -0.81
CA ASN A 587 -9.52 -8.42 -2.02
C ASN A 587 -9.62 -7.06 -2.70
N HIS A 588 -9.69 -7.06 -4.03
CA HIS A 588 -9.90 -5.86 -4.83
C HIS A 588 -11.05 -6.07 -5.82
N TYR A 589 -11.94 -5.08 -5.95
CA TYR A 589 -13.06 -5.03 -6.90
C TYR A 589 -12.91 -3.80 -7.80
N GLY A 590 -13.37 -3.86 -9.05
CA GLY A 590 -13.20 -2.76 -10.01
C GLY A 590 -11.78 -2.64 -10.59
N GLY A 591 -11.52 -1.53 -11.28
CA GLY A 591 -10.23 -1.18 -11.90
C GLY A 591 -9.34 -0.35 -10.97
N LEU A 592 -8.12 -0.02 -11.39
CA LEU A 592 -7.17 0.72 -10.54
C LEU A 592 -7.63 2.16 -10.22
N ASP A 593 -8.28 2.82 -11.18
CA ASP A 593 -8.69 4.23 -11.08
C ASP A 593 -10.05 4.45 -10.39
N GLY A 594 -10.72 3.38 -9.96
CA GLY A 594 -12.07 3.40 -9.41
C GLY A 594 -12.46 2.05 -8.84
N GLY A 595 -11.60 1.52 -7.99
CA GLY A 595 -11.73 0.20 -7.38
C GLY A 595 -12.03 0.28 -5.88
N HIS A 596 -12.32 -0.87 -5.27
CA HIS A 596 -12.60 -0.97 -3.85
C HIS A 596 -11.86 -2.14 -3.22
N TYR A 597 -11.25 -1.93 -2.05
CA TYR A 597 -10.55 -2.98 -1.32
C TYR A 597 -11.35 -3.44 -0.12
N THR A 598 -11.39 -4.75 0.11
CA THR A 598 -11.96 -5.33 1.35
C THR A 598 -11.03 -6.42 1.87
N ALA A 599 -11.15 -6.78 3.14
CA ALA A 599 -10.36 -7.88 3.71
C ALA A 599 -11.23 -9.04 4.19
N TYR A 600 -10.76 -10.26 3.97
CA TYR A 600 -11.27 -11.44 4.66
C TYR A 600 -10.24 -11.90 5.67
N CYS A 601 -10.61 -12.02 6.95
CA CYS A 601 -9.69 -12.44 8.01
C CYS A 601 -10.30 -13.55 8.85
N LYS A 602 -9.51 -14.57 9.19
CA LYS A 602 -9.89 -15.64 10.11
C LYS A 602 -9.61 -15.17 11.53
N ASN A 603 -10.65 -15.04 12.35
CA ASN A 603 -10.50 -14.66 13.75
C ASN A 603 -9.94 -15.85 14.55
N PRO A 604 -8.80 -15.71 15.27
CA PRO A 604 -8.15 -16.83 15.94
C PRO A 604 -8.94 -17.33 17.18
N LEU A 605 -9.75 -16.48 17.82
CA LEU A 605 -10.53 -16.88 18.99
C LEU A 605 -11.82 -17.61 18.58
N LYS A 606 -12.49 -17.13 17.54
CA LYS A 606 -13.76 -17.69 17.05
C LYS A 606 -13.58 -18.78 15.98
N GLN A 607 -12.38 -18.94 15.43
CA GLN A 607 -12.05 -19.91 14.38
C GLN A 607 -12.96 -19.83 13.14
N ARG A 608 -13.37 -18.61 12.77
CA ARG A 608 -14.27 -18.33 11.62
C ARG A 608 -13.82 -17.10 10.85
N TRP A 609 -14.30 -16.98 9.62
CA TRP A 609 -13.95 -15.89 8.71
C TRP A 609 -14.91 -14.71 8.84
N PHE A 610 -14.36 -13.51 8.77
CA PHE A 610 -15.09 -12.25 8.74
C PHE A 610 -14.67 -11.42 7.53
N LYS A 611 -15.63 -10.71 6.96
CA LYS A 611 -15.42 -9.64 5.98
C LYS A 611 -15.29 -8.31 6.70
N PHE A 612 -14.24 -7.58 6.37
CA PHE A 612 -14.00 -6.20 6.77
C PHE A 612 -14.13 -5.35 5.51
N ASP A 613 -15.21 -4.57 5.45
CA ASP A 613 -15.54 -3.64 4.37
C ASP A 613 -15.59 -2.24 4.98
N ASP A 614 -14.42 -1.61 5.02
CA ASP A 614 -14.16 -0.38 5.78
C ASP A 614 -14.60 -0.50 7.25
N HIS A 615 -15.72 0.14 7.61
CA HIS A 615 -16.27 0.18 8.95
C HIS A 615 -17.25 -0.98 9.25
N GLU A 616 -17.67 -1.71 8.22
CA GLU A 616 -18.61 -2.81 8.34
C GLU A 616 -17.87 -4.14 8.53
N VAL A 617 -18.29 -4.90 9.54
CA VAL A 617 -17.77 -6.24 9.82
C VAL A 617 -18.92 -7.24 9.80
N SER A 618 -18.81 -8.26 8.95
CA SER A 618 -19.82 -9.30 8.77
C SER A 618 -19.19 -10.70 8.74
N ASP A 619 -19.94 -11.74 9.14
CA ASP A 619 -19.50 -13.13 9.00
C ASP A 619 -19.44 -13.52 7.51
N VAL A 620 -18.46 -14.34 7.13
CA VAL A 620 -18.34 -14.87 5.76
C VAL A 620 -18.03 -16.37 5.79
N SER A 621 -18.62 -17.12 4.86
CA SER A 621 -18.35 -18.56 4.74
C SER A 621 -16.95 -18.82 4.19
N ALA A 622 -16.31 -19.93 4.60
CA ALA A 622 -15.00 -20.32 4.08
C ALA A 622 -15.02 -20.53 2.55
N SER A 623 -16.14 -20.97 1.98
CA SER A 623 -16.32 -21.11 0.52
C SER A 623 -16.29 -19.76 -0.21
N SER A 624 -16.81 -18.70 0.41
CA SER A 624 -16.84 -17.35 -0.20
C SER A 624 -15.48 -16.66 -0.16
N VAL A 625 -14.54 -17.13 0.68
CA VAL A 625 -13.17 -16.58 0.73
C VAL A 625 -12.45 -16.79 -0.60
N ARG A 626 -12.72 -17.92 -1.28
CA ARG A 626 -12.16 -18.19 -2.62
C ARG A 626 -12.94 -17.43 -3.67
N SER A 627 -12.34 -16.35 -4.16
CA SER A 627 -12.93 -15.53 -5.21
C SER A 627 -11.86 -14.97 -6.16
N ALA A 628 -12.28 -14.52 -7.33
CA ALA A 628 -11.41 -13.81 -8.28
C ALA A 628 -10.97 -12.43 -7.76
N ALA A 629 -11.62 -11.91 -6.71
CA ALA A 629 -11.25 -10.63 -6.09
C ALA A 629 -9.96 -10.72 -5.26
N ALA A 630 -9.54 -11.93 -4.85
CA ALA A 630 -8.35 -12.11 -4.03
C ALA A 630 -7.10 -11.53 -4.71
N TYR A 631 -6.39 -10.67 -3.99
CA TYR A 631 -5.26 -9.88 -4.49
C TYR A 631 -3.96 -10.17 -3.74
N ILE A 632 -4.00 -10.17 -2.40
CA ILE A 632 -2.85 -10.53 -1.54
C ILE A 632 -3.30 -11.57 -0.53
N PHE A 633 -2.57 -12.68 -0.46
CA PHE A 633 -2.78 -13.75 0.51
C PHE A 633 -1.82 -13.63 1.68
N PHE A 634 -2.32 -13.92 2.88
CA PHE A 634 -1.53 -13.95 4.10
C PHE A 634 -1.61 -15.34 4.72
N TYR A 635 -0.48 -16.05 4.68
CA TYR A 635 -0.31 -17.42 5.13
C TYR A 635 0.58 -17.48 6.37
N SER A 636 0.27 -18.35 7.33
CA SER A 636 1.08 -18.60 8.52
C SER A 636 1.37 -20.09 8.67
N SER A 637 2.61 -20.42 9.03
CA SER A 637 3.03 -21.77 9.43
C SER A 637 3.27 -21.90 10.94
N LEU A 638 2.92 -20.87 11.71
CA LEU A 638 3.08 -20.81 13.17
C LEU A 638 2.01 -21.61 13.90
#